data_AF-A0A976FIH2-F1
#
_entry.id   AF-A0A976FIH2-F1
#
_cell.length_a   1.000
_cell.length_b   1.000
_cell.length_c   1.000
_cell.angle_alpha   90.00
_cell.angle_beta   90.00
_cell.angle_gamma   90.00
#
_symmetry.space_group_name_H-M   'P 1'
#
loop_
_entity.id
_entity.type
_entity.pdbx_description
1 polymer ?
#
loop_
_entity_poly.entity_id
_entity_poly.type
_entity_poly.pdbx_seq_one_letter_code
_entity_poly.pdbx_strand_id
1 'polypeptide(L)'
;MEVAPAIAAPAALSIDEKLCKLAAITGGTLSTEIEAQLRALFADKAHPIAYDGLEPSGRMTLASGLLRTLNAMRLIDAGCHVRLLVADIHALLNNKIGGDLKKLQNVSTYMVEVWKSLGLDADKLPNLEIVLASTITADHAGAYWSQVLDAAGSFTVERVQQCATIMGRKTDDAVHNTNRILYPLMQLADGFMLQADIYQLGADQEAGNNLVRDYISCKGLPNKPVFLTHPLLLGLKQEQFKMSCTDAESAIYVDDTAAEVKTKIKKAYCVPGEVNGNPVLDYMKHLIFPFQANGITLERSEKNGGNLIFASYNDLEVAFSEEKVHPADLKPCLTKYINALLEPVRQHFASGPLKTMLSSIKKLNLSPVLDSDKLVNLSLPGFPEATKEWKPSSLSLIERYTVARSVGEECIQENELQALLEKKAHPICYDGFEPSGRMHIAQGVLRTVNVNKLTSTGSVFRFWVADWFAMLNNKMGGDLDKICIVGQYMVEIWKSVGMDMTNVEFLWASKEIISHSSSYWLRVMDIARRTTIARTLKCCTIMGRKEKEGMQAAQILYPLMQCADIFNLNADICQLGIDQRKINMLARDYCDQAKIRFKPVILSHHMLMGLKEGQEKMSKSDPESAIFMEDSADDVSRKIEKAFCPEGFVDANPILDYMMHIIFPCFASQGVTVKLMDGSKKSFVTYKELEDAFVARELSGVEVKAALAKYLNEYFQTIILLILEPVRKHFSTGDAKELLTKVRSFRITR
;
A
#
# COMPACT_ATOMS: atom_id res chain seq x y z
N MET A 1 5.68 -21.29 -62.27
CA MET A 1 5.63 -21.20 -60.79
C MET A 1 6.99 -21.63 -60.27
N GLU A 2 7.92 -20.69 -60.14
CA GLU A 2 9.16 -20.92 -59.39
C GLU A 2 8.86 -20.62 -57.91
N VAL A 3 9.10 -21.62 -57.07
CA VAL A 3 8.95 -21.53 -55.62
C VAL A 3 10.17 -20.76 -55.09
N ALA A 4 9.92 -19.58 -54.51
CA ALA A 4 10.97 -18.81 -53.83
C ALA A 4 11.57 -19.63 -52.67
N PRO A 5 12.90 -19.60 -52.46
CA PRO A 5 13.53 -20.35 -51.40
C PRO A 5 13.13 -19.78 -50.04
N ALA A 6 12.79 -20.66 -49.11
CA ALA A 6 12.53 -20.33 -47.72
C ALA A 6 13.74 -19.60 -47.12
N ILE A 7 13.52 -18.37 -46.66
CA ILE A 7 14.52 -17.58 -45.93
C ILE A 7 14.89 -18.37 -44.68
N ALA A 8 16.14 -18.82 -44.58
CA ALA A 8 16.67 -19.48 -43.40
C ALA A 8 16.53 -18.56 -42.18
N ALA A 9 16.05 -19.08 -41.07
CA ALA A 9 16.01 -18.35 -39.80
C ALA A 9 17.45 -17.90 -39.44
N PRO A 10 17.66 -16.66 -38.98
CA PRO A 10 18.99 -16.18 -38.62
C PRO A 10 19.59 -17.07 -37.52
N ALA A 11 20.90 -17.36 -37.64
CA ALA A 11 21.64 -18.13 -36.63
C ALA A 11 21.56 -17.43 -35.26
N ALA A 12 21.37 -18.22 -34.19
CA ALA A 12 21.32 -17.67 -32.83
C ALA A 12 22.66 -16.99 -32.48
N LEU A 13 22.59 -15.74 -32.01
CA LEU A 13 23.77 -14.99 -31.58
C LEU A 13 24.54 -15.73 -30.49
N SER A 14 25.86 -15.72 -30.58
CA SER A 14 26.75 -16.15 -29.50
C SER A 14 26.58 -15.27 -28.26
N ILE A 15 26.98 -15.77 -27.09
CA ILE A 15 26.93 -15.01 -25.83
C ILE A 15 27.74 -13.70 -25.94
N ASP A 16 28.88 -13.73 -26.63
CA ASP A 16 29.73 -12.55 -26.82
C ASP A 16 29.03 -11.47 -27.68
N GLU A 17 28.35 -11.87 -28.76
CA GLU A 17 27.57 -10.95 -29.59
C GLU A 17 26.38 -10.34 -28.83
N LYS A 18 25.72 -11.14 -27.98
CA LYS A 18 24.66 -10.66 -27.08
C LYS A 18 25.19 -9.62 -26.11
N LEU A 19 26.29 -9.92 -25.42
CA LEU A 19 26.92 -9.01 -24.46
C LEU A 19 27.39 -7.71 -25.11
N CYS A 20 27.92 -7.77 -26.33
CA CYS A 20 28.32 -6.59 -27.09
C CYS A 20 27.12 -5.66 -27.34
N LYS A 21 25.96 -6.20 -27.71
CA LYS A 21 24.71 -5.43 -27.85
C LYS A 21 24.27 -4.80 -26.52
N LEU A 22 24.40 -5.52 -25.40
CA LEU A 22 24.00 -5.02 -24.08
C LEU A 22 24.98 -3.99 -23.49
N ALA A 23 26.27 -4.08 -23.80
CA ALA A 23 27.27 -3.08 -23.39
C ALA A 23 26.94 -1.68 -23.93
N ALA A 24 26.26 -1.58 -25.07
CA ALA A 24 25.82 -0.31 -25.62
C ALA A 24 24.75 0.39 -24.77
N ILE A 25 24.04 -0.35 -23.89
CA ILE A 25 23.05 0.22 -22.95
C ILE A 25 23.76 1.00 -21.84
N THR A 26 24.92 0.53 -21.37
CA THR A 26 25.70 1.17 -20.29
C THR A 26 26.65 2.27 -20.79
N GLY A 27 26.69 2.53 -22.10
CA GLY A 27 27.58 3.51 -22.72
C GLY A 27 28.87 2.94 -23.32
N GLY A 28 28.97 1.61 -23.48
CA GLY A 28 30.00 0.94 -24.29
C GLY A 28 30.76 -0.19 -23.59
N THR A 29 30.74 -0.25 -22.26
CA THR A 29 31.49 -1.25 -21.48
C THR A 29 30.65 -1.77 -20.31
N LEU A 30 30.64 -3.09 -20.12
CA LEU A 30 30.07 -3.73 -18.94
C LEU A 30 31.13 -3.84 -17.83
N SER A 31 30.73 -3.72 -16.57
CA SER A 31 31.64 -4.07 -15.48
C SER A 31 31.91 -5.59 -15.48
N THR A 32 33.07 -6.00 -14.96
CA THR A 32 33.43 -7.43 -14.87
C THR A 32 32.35 -8.25 -14.15
N GLU A 33 31.72 -7.66 -13.13
CA GLU A 33 30.63 -8.29 -12.39
C GLU A 33 29.37 -8.47 -13.25
N ILE A 34 28.91 -7.42 -13.94
CA ILE A 34 27.72 -7.48 -14.79
C ILE A 34 27.94 -8.43 -15.96
N GLU A 35 29.13 -8.40 -16.58
CA GLU A 35 29.46 -9.31 -17.66
C GLU A 35 29.40 -10.78 -17.21
N ALA A 36 30.00 -11.11 -16.06
CA ALA A 36 29.95 -12.46 -15.51
C ALA A 36 28.51 -12.91 -15.21
N GLN A 37 27.69 -12.03 -14.63
CA GLN A 37 26.28 -12.32 -14.35
C GLN A 37 25.47 -12.55 -15.63
N LEU A 38 25.63 -11.71 -16.66
CA LEU A 38 24.95 -11.88 -17.95
C LEU A 38 25.40 -13.14 -18.67
N ARG A 39 26.70 -13.48 -18.65
CA ARG A 39 27.22 -14.75 -19.21
C ARG A 39 26.56 -15.96 -18.57
N ALA A 40 26.48 -15.98 -17.23
CA ALA A 40 25.81 -17.05 -16.50
C ALA A 40 24.32 -17.11 -16.83
N LEU A 41 23.64 -15.95 -16.89
CA LEU A 41 22.23 -15.85 -17.21
C LEU A 41 21.89 -16.37 -18.62
N PHE A 42 22.65 -15.98 -19.65
CA PHE A 42 22.42 -16.45 -21.02
C PHE A 42 22.86 -17.90 -21.25
N ALA A 43 23.71 -18.46 -20.39
CA ALA A 43 24.04 -19.88 -20.40
C ALA A 43 22.91 -20.73 -19.80
N ASP A 44 22.21 -20.21 -18.79
CA ASP A 44 21.11 -20.89 -18.10
C ASP A 44 19.75 -20.70 -18.81
N LYS A 45 19.46 -19.47 -19.28
CA LYS A 45 18.18 -19.09 -19.88
C LYS A 45 18.34 -18.63 -21.32
N ALA A 46 17.62 -19.28 -22.23
CA ALA A 46 17.61 -18.92 -23.65
C ALA A 46 17.02 -17.52 -23.91
N HIS A 47 15.94 -17.18 -23.18
CA HIS A 47 15.22 -15.91 -23.30
C HIS A 47 15.02 -15.27 -21.93
N PRO A 48 16.06 -14.64 -21.34
CA PRO A 48 15.92 -13.92 -20.09
C PRO A 48 14.89 -12.79 -20.20
N ILE A 49 14.18 -12.50 -19.11
CA ILE A 49 13.18 -11.44 -19.07
C ILE A 49 13.83 -10.12 -18.62
N ALA A 50 13.78 -9.10 -19.47
CA ALA A 50 14.24 -7.76 -19.13
C ALA A 50 13.05 -6.83 -18.93
N TYR A 51 13.11 -5.94 -17.94
CA TYR A 51 12.05 -4.96 -17.73
C TYR A 51 12.55 -3.53 -17.58
N ASP A 52 11.69 -2.60 -17.99
CA ASP A 52 11.81 -1.16 -17.75
C ASP A 52 10.44 -0.58 -17.40
N GLY A 53 10.40 0.39 -16.49
CA GLY A 53 9.17 0.98 -15.97
C GLY A 53 9.15 2.49 -16.10
N LEU A 54 8.05 3.04 -16.62
CA LEU A 54 7.91 4.47 -16.87
C LEU A 54 6.58 5.04 -16.37
N GLU A 55 6.66 6.11 -15.59
CA GLU A 55 5.50 6.88 -15.16
C GLU A 55 4.87 7.67 -16.33
N PRO A 56 3.56 7.54 -16.60
CA PRO A 56 2.83 8.44 -17.48
C PRO A 56 2.72 9.84 -16.86
N SER A 57 3.69 10.69 -17.18
CA SER A 57 3.88 12.00 -16.54
C SER A 57 3.66 13.20 -17.46
N GLY A 58 3.30 12.99 -18.72
CA GLY A 58 3.02 14.04 -19.70
C GLY A 58 3.47 13.67 -21.11
N ARG A 59 3.98 14.66 -21.85
CA ARG A 59 4.59 14.45 -23.16
C ARG A 59 5.87 13.62 -23.03
N MET A 60 6.15 12.77 -24.00
CA MET A 60 7.34 11.92 -23.99
C MET A 60 8.57 12.67 -24.51
N THR A 61 9.67 12.59 -23.77
CA THR A 61 10.95 13.17 -24.17
C THR A 61 11.73 12.20 -25.05
N LEU A 62 12.85 12.65 -25.64
CA LEU A 62 13.75 11.74 -26.37
C LEU A 62 14.27 10.59 -25.49
N ALA A 63 14.43 10.80 -24.18
CA ALA A 63 14.85 9.75 -23.26
C ALA A 63 13.77 8.67 -23.10
N SER A 64 12.53 9.05 -22.77
CA SER A 64 11.45 8.08 -22.58
C SER A 64 10.94 7.45 -23.89
N GLY A 65 11.12 8.14 -25.02
CA GLY A 65 10.79 7.65 -26.36
C GLY A 65 11.95 6.91 -27.02
N LEU A 66 12.86 7.66 -27.66
CA LEU A 66 13.91 7.10 -28.53
C LEU A 66 14.93 6.24 -27.78
N LEU A 67 15.48 6.72 -26.65
CA LEU A 67 16.51 5.97 -25.93
C LEU A 67 15.96 4.65 -25.36
N ARG A 68 14.75 4.67 -24.79
CA ARG A 68 14.08 3.43 -24.34
C ARG A 68 13.77 2.49 -25.48
N THR A 69 13.29 3.01 -26.61
CA THR A 69 13.06 2.20 -27.82
C THR A 69 14.34 1.51 -28.26
N LEU A 70 15.45 2.26 -28.33
CA LEU A 70 16.75 1.73 -28.70
C LEU A 70 17.22 0.62 -27.72
N ASN A 71 17.11 0.84 -26.41
CA ASN A 71 17.54 -0.14 -25.42
C ASN A 71 16.66 -1.39 -25.40
N ALA A 72 15.35 -1.24 -25.56
CA ALA A 72 14.43 -2.37 -25.70
C ALA A 72 14.77 -3.20 -26.96
N MET A 73 15.04 -2.57 -28.10
CA MET A 73 15.44 -3.28 -29.32
C MET A 73 16.80 -4.00 -29.14
N ARG A 74 17.77 -3.40 -28.43
CA ARG A 74 19.04 -4.07 -28.10
C ARG A 74 18.83 -5.33 -27.27
N LEU A 75 17.91 -5.29 -26.30
CA LEU A 75 17.55 -6.46 -25.49
C LEU A 75 16.84 -7.53 -26.33
N ILE A 76 15.87 -7.16 -27.16
CA ILE A 76 15.16 -8.07 -28.06
C ILE A 76 16.15 -8.75 -29.02
N ASP A 77 17.04 -7.97 -29.63
CA ASP A 77 18.09 -8.46 -30.52
C ASP A 77 19.07 -9.41 -29.80
N ALA A 78 19.35 -9.18 -28.52
CA ALA A 78 20.15 -10.07 -27.69
C ALA A 78 19.41 -11.37 -27.29
N GLY A 79 18.14 -11.50 -27.69
CA GLY A 79 17.30 -12.66 -27.43
C GLY A 79 16.50 -12.59 -26.13
N CYS A 80 16.43 -11.43 -25.47
CA CYS A 80 15.61 -11.25 -24.27
C CYS A 80 14.12 -11.12 -24.62
N HIS A 81 13.26 -11.54 -23.69
CA HIS A 81 11.87 -11.08 -23.65
C HIS A 81 11.84 -9.74 -22.91
N VAL A 82 11.32 -8.69 -23.53
CA VAL A 82 11.23 -7.35 -22.94
C VAL A 82 9.82 -7.05 -22.44
N ARG A 83 9.71 -6.62 -21.18
CA ARG A 83 8.49 -6.13 -20.54
C ARG A 83 8.60 -4.64 -20.26
N LEU A 84 7.79 -3.84 -20.96
CA LEU A 84 7.67 -2.41 -20.69
C LEU A 84 6.47 -2.14 -19.79
N LEU A 85 6.75 -1.70 -18.56
CA LEU A 85 5.74 -1.37 -17.57
C LEU A 85 5.32 0.10 -17.70
N VAL A 86 4.09 0.33 -18.13
CA VAL A 86 3.42 1.63 -18.00
C VAL A 86 2.97 1.76 -16.54
N ALA A 87 3.75 2.52 -15.77
CA ALA A 87 3.63 2.63 -14.32
C ALA A 87 2.55 3.66 -13.92
N ASP A 88 1.31 3.43 -14.35
CA ASP A 88 0.16 4.34 -14.18
C ASP A 88 -0.24 4.57 -12.72
N ILE A 89 -0.30 3.51 -11.90
CA ILE A 89 -0.55 3.61 -10.45
C ILE A 89 0.63 4.27 -9.71
N HIS A 90 1.86 4.11 -10.21
CA HIS A 90 3.04 4.77 -9.69
C HIS A 90 2.98 6.27 -9.96
N ALA A 91 2.58 6.68 -11.17
CA ALA A 91 2.34 8.07 -11.50
C ALA A 91 1.20 8.70 -10.67
N LEU A 92 0.12 7.95 -10.41
CA LEU A 92 -0.92 8.36 -9.48
C LEU A 92 -0.34 8.60 -8.07
N LEU A 93 0.43 7.64 -7.57
CA LEU A 93 1.04 7.67 -6.25
C LEU A 93 2.05 8.81 -6.11
N ASN A 94 2.73 9.16 -7.20
CA ASN A 94 3.67 10.27 -7.28
C ASN A 94 3.01 11.62 -7.60
N ASN A 95 1.67 11.72 -7.50
CA ASN A 95 0.89 12.95 -7.74
C ASN A 95 1.05 13.53 -9.15
N LYS A 96 1.41 12.74 -10.17
CA LYS A 96 1.49 13.25 -11.54
C LYS A 96 0.11 13.71 -12.01
N ILE A 97 0.08 14.88 -12.65
CA ILE A 97 -1.14 15.45 -13.25
C ILE A 97 -2.27 15.61 -12.21
N GLY A 98 -1.92 16.03 -10.99
CA GLY A 98 -2.85 16.21 -9.88
C GLY A 98 -3.54 14.91 -9.40
N GLY A 99 -3.02 13.74 -9.79
CA GLY A 99 -3.61 12.45 -9.45
C GLY A 99 -4.90 12.12 -10.20
N ASP A 100 -5.12 12.72 -11.38
CA ASP A 100 -6.29 12.52 -12.22
C ASP A 100 -6.17 11.22 -13.03
N LEU A 101 -6.86 10.16 -12.59
CA LEU A 101 -6.83 8.84 -13.22
C LEU A 101 -7.17 8.87 -14.71
N LYS A 102 -8.14 9.69 -15.13
CA LYS A 102 -8.56 9.77 -16.54
C LYS A 102 -7.47 10.39 -17.40
N LYS A 103 -6.80 11.42 -16.90
CA LYS A 103 -5.64 12.02 -17.60
C LYS A 103 -4.46 11.05 -17.64
N LEU A 104 -4.20 10.33 -16.55
CA LEU A 104 -3.14 9.32 -16.50
C LEU A 104 -3.39 8.19 -17.52
N GLN A 105 -4.63 7.71 -17.65
CA GLN A 105 -5.00 6.72 -18.67
C GLN A 105 -4.80 7.24 -20.10
N ASN A 106 -5.18 8.50 -20.36
CA ASN A 106 -4.94 9.13 -21.67
C ASN A 106 -3.44 9.24 -21.99
N VAL A 107 -2.62 9.62 -21.01
CA VAL A 107 -1.15 9.69 -21.18
C VAL A 107 -0.55 8.31 -21.37
N SER A 108 -1.03 7.30 -20.62
CA SER A 108 -0.62 5.90 -20.76
C SER A 108 -0.86 5.41 -22.19
N THR A 109 -2.05 5.67 -22.73
CA THR A 109 -2.38 5.31 -24.12
C THR A 109 -1.48 6.04 -25.12
N TYR A 110 -1.28 7.34 -24.93
CA TYR A 110 -0.37 8.14 -25.75
C TYR A 110 1.05 7.57 -25.75
N MET A 111 1.57 7.12 -24.60
CA MET A 111 2.91 6.53 -24.52
C MET A 111 3.04 5.24 -25.33
N VAL A 112 2.04 4.35 -25.23
CA VAL A 112 2.01 3.11 -26.01
C VAL A 112 1.98 3.40 -27.50
N GLU A 113 1.16 4.37 -27.94
CA GLU A 113 1.08 4.77 -29.36
C GLU A 113 2.38 5.41 -29.88
N VAL A 114 3.09 6.18 -29.04
CA VAL A 114 4.42 6.68 -29.38
C VAL A 114 5.39 5.51 -29.56
N TRP A 115 5.47 4.57 -28.62
CA TRP A 115 6.37 3.41 -28.73
C TRP A 115 6.06 2.56 -29.97
N LYS A 116 4.78 2.32 -30.26
CA LYS A 116 4.35 1.65 -31.50
C LYS A 116 4.88 2.38 -32.74
N SER A 117 4.75 3.71 -32.80
CA SER A 117 5.25 4.51 -33.93
C SER A 117 6.78 4.56 -34.04
N LEU A 118 7.51 4.28 -32.95
CA LEU A 118 8.96 4.16 -32.92
C LEU A 118 9.47 2.74 -33.19
N GLY A 119 8.56 1.78 -33.44
CA GLY A 119 8.89 0.40 -33.80
C GLY A 119 8.72 -0.62 -32.67
N LEU A 120 8.37 -0.19 -31.45
CA LEU A 120 8.01 -1.08 -30.34
C LEU A 120 6.52 -1.44 -30.40
N ASP A 121 6.16 -2.21 -31.40
CA ASP A 121 4.81 -2.70 -31.60
C ASP A 121 4.69 -4.15 -31.13
N ALA A 122 4.09 -4.36 -29.96
CA ALA A 122 3.90 -5.70 -29.37
C ALA A 122 3.05 -6.63 -30.26
N ASP A 123 2.23 -6.08 -31.16
CA ASP A 123 1.47 -6.86 -32.14
C ASP A 123 2.38 -7.44 -33.25
N LYS A 124 3.61 -6.91 -33.40
CA LYS A 124 4.59 -7.30 -34.42
C LYS A 124 5.86 -7.91 -33.84
N LEU A 125 6.17 -7.64 -32.58
CA LEU A 125 7.37 -8.10 -31.90
C LEU A 125 7.00 -9.20 -30.88
N PRO A 126 7.26 -10.49 -31.17
CA PRO A 126 6.80 -11.59 -30.32
C PRO A 126 7.48 -11.65 -28.94
N ASN A 127 8.63 -10.99 -28.78
CA ASN A 127 9.39 -10.94 -27.53
C ASN A 127 9.18 -9.62 -26.78
N LEU A 128 8.11 -8.87 -27.08
CA LEU A 128 7.77 -7.61 -26.43
C LEU A 128 6.38 -7.69 -25.79
N GLU A 129 6.33 -7.40 -24.50
CA GLU A 129 5.09 -7.19 -23.75
C GLU A 129 5.05 -5.74 -23.24
N ILE A 130 3.94 -5.04 -23.46
CA ILE A 130 3.67 -3.74 -22.85
C ILE A 130 2.52 -3.92 -21.87
N VAL A 131 2.77 -3.64 -20.59
CA VAL A 131 1.87 -3.97 -19.49
C VAL A 131 1.58 -2.74 -18.63
N LEU A 132 0.35 -2.64 -18.13
CA LEU A 132 -0.06 -1.59 -17.20
C LEU A 132 0.13 -2.07 -15.75
N ALA A 133 0.71 -1.24 -14.90
CA ALA A 133 0.88 -1.58 -13.48
C ALA A 133 -0.48 -1.76 -12.78
N SER A 134 -1.49 -0.96 -13.12
CA SER A 134 -2.86 -1.14 -12.63
C SER A 134 -3.45 -2.52 -12.95
N THR A 135 -3.17 -3.05 -14.15
CA THR A 135 -3.62 -4.40 -14.56
C THR A 135 -2.90 -5.48 -13.75
N ILE A 136 -1.57 -5.43 -13.66
CA ILE A 136 -0.78 -6.43 -12.91
C ILE A 136 -1.22 -6.49 -11.44
N THR A 137 -1.39 -5.33 -10.80
CA THR A 137 -1.79 -5.25 -9.39
C THR A 137 -3.23 -5.71 -9.12
N ALA A 138 -4.09 -5.67 -10.14
CA ALA A 138 -5.45 -6.18 -10.05
C ALA A 138 -5.49 -7.70 -10.30
N ASP A 139 -4.90 -8.17 -11.40
CA ASP A 139 -4.95 -9.57 -11.84
C ASP A 139 -4.20 -10.51 -10.89
N HIS A 140 -3.18 -10.00 -10.20
CA HIS A 140 -2.36 -10.75 -9.26
C HIS A 140 -2.40 -10.18 -7.85
N ALA A 141 -3.52 -9.58 -7.45
CA ALA A 141 -3.69 -8.86 -6.20
C ALA A 141 -3.13 -9.58 -4.96
N GLY A 142 -3.49 -10.85 -4.77
CA GLY A 142 -3.04 -11.63 -3.62
C GLY A 142 -1.51 -11.75 -3.55
N ALA A 143 -0.86 -12.13 -4.65
CA ALA A 143 0.59 -12.30 -4.69
C ALA A 143 1.32 -10.94 -4.61
N TYR A 144 0.89 -9.96 -5.41
CA TYR A 144 1.51 -8.65 -5.50
C TYR A 144 1.50 -7.93 -4.15
N TRP A 145 0.32 -7.79 -3.54
CA TRP A 145 0.19 -7.03 -2.30
C TRP A 145 0.77 -7.76 -1.10
N SER A 146 0.72 -9.09 -1.06
CA SER A 146 1.44 -9.86 -0.03
C SER A 146 2.95 -9.59 -0.09
N GLN A 147 3.53 -9.50 -1.29
CA GLN A 147 4.95 -9.17 -1.45
C GLN A 147 5.28 -7.73 -1.04
N VAL A 148 4.42 -6.76 -1.38
CA VAL A 148 4.58 -5.37 -0.92
C VAL A 148 4.56 -5.30 0.61
N LEU A 149 3.62 -5.99 1.26
CA LEU A 149 3.49 -6.03 2.72
C LEU A 149 4.66 -6.76 3.39
N ASP A 150 5.15 -7.84 2.81
CA ASP A 150 6.33 -8.56 3.29
C ASP A 150 7.62 -7.73 3.18
N ALA A 151 7.80 -7.02 2.06
CA ALA A 151 8.88 -6.05 1.90
C ALA A 151 8.77 -4.93 2.94
N ALA A 152 7.55 -4.43 3.20
CA ALA A 152 7.31 -3.43 4.23
C ALA A 152 7.71 -3.92 5.64
N GLY A 153 7.48 -5.20 5.94
CA GLY A 153 7.92 -5.83 7.19
C GLY A 153 9.43 -6.03 7.29
N SER A 154 10.14 -6.01 6.18
CA SER A 154 11.58 -6.30 6.10
C SER A 154 12.47 -5.06 6.21
N PHE A 155 11.93 -3.87 5.95
CA PHE A 155 12.69 -2.63 5.91
C PHE A 155 12.20 -1.59 6.91
N THR A 156 13.11 -0.75 7.39
CA THR A 156 12.74 0.42 8.19
C THR A 156 12.22 1.56 7.31
N VAL A 157 11.46 2.47 7.89
CA VAL A 157 10.96 3.68 7.20
C VAL A 157 12.13 4.47 6.63
N GLU A 158 13.21 4.65 7.39
CA GLU A 158 14.37 5.44 6.99
C GLU A 158 15.08 4.82 5.77
N ARG A 159 15.22 3.48 5.74
CA ARG A 159 15.81 2.78 4.59
C ARG A 159 14.99 2.98 3.33
N VAL A 160 13.65 2.96 3.42
CA VAL A 160 12.77 3.17 2.27
C VAL A 160 12.78 4.64 1.82
N GLN A 161 12.89 5.61 2.75
CA GLN A 161 12.97 7.03 2.41
C GLN A 161 14.22 7.38 1.57
N GLN A 162 15.32 6.66 1.72
CA GLN A 162 16.51 6.82 0.88
C GLN A 162 16.23 6.56 -0.61
N CYS A 163 15.13 5.88 -0.93
CA CYS A 163 14.69 5.63 -2.30
C CYS A 163 13.87 6.78 -2.90
N ALA A 164 13.71 7.93 -2.23
CA ALA A 164 12.94 9.06 -2.76
C ALA A 164 13.40 9.53 -4.16
N THR A 165 14.69 9.36 -4.48
CA THR A 165 15.29 9.74 -5.76
C THR A 165 14.67 9.03 -6.96
N ILE A 166 14.19 7.78 -6.79
CA ILE A 166 13.57 7.01 -7.88
C ILE A 166 12.27 7.67 -8.39
N MET A 167 11.63 8.46 -7.52
CA MET A 167 10.41 9.23 -7.81
C MET A 167 10.72 10.64 -8.36
N GLY A 168 11.99 11.00 -8.52
CA GLY A 168 12.45 12.35 -8.83
C GLY A 168 12.30 13.34 -7.65
N ARG A 169 12.31 12.84 -6.41
CA ARG A 169 12.16 13.63 -5.18
C ARG A 169 13.46 13.65 -4.40
N LYS A 170 13.63 14.64 -3.52
CA LYS A 170 14.79 14.68 -2.62
C LYS A 170 14.46 14.02 -1.30
N THR A 171 15.48 13.45 -0.67
CA THR A 171 15.36 12.81 0.64
C THR A 171 15.02 13.82 1.73
N ASP A 172 15.49 15.07 1.59
CA ASP A 172 15.36 16.18 2.53
C ASP A 172 14.22 17.16 2.21
N ASP A 173 13.28 16.80 1.34
CA ASP A 173 12.11 17.66 1.03
C ASP A 173 11.34 18.06 2.29
N ALA A 174 10.76 19.27 2.33
CA ALA A 174 10.03 19.75 3.51
C ALA A 174 8.73 18.97 3.82
N VAL A 175 8.18 18.24 2.84
CA VAL A 175 6.94 17.46 2.97
C VAL A 175 7.21 16.00 2.63
N HIS A 176 7.07 15.12 3.63
CA HIS A 176 7.15 13.67 3.45
C HIS A 176 5.77 13.06 3.61
N ASN A 177 5.00 13.03 2.51
CA ASN A 177 3.78 12.23 2.47
C ASN A 177 4.11 10.74 2.39
N THR A 178 3.15 9.93 2.84
CA THR A 178 3.34 8.50 3.07
C THR A 178 3.44 7.71 1.76
N ASN A 179 2.96 8.28 0.64
CA ASN A 179 3.17 7.74 -0.70
C ASN A 179 4.66 7.48 -1.03
N ARG A 180 5.59 8.22 -0.42
CA ARG A 180 7.04 8.05 -0.57
C ARG A 180 7.58 6.75 0.07
N ILE A 181 6.79 6.10 0.92
CA ILE A 181 7.09 4.77 1.49
C ILE A 181 6.46 3.67 0.65
N LEU A 182 5.20 3.86 0.25
CA LEU A 182 4.48 2.86 -0.53
C LEU A 182 5.08 2.66 -1.93
N TYR A 183 5.51 3.75 -2.59
CA TYR A 183 6.01 3.70 -3.96
C TYR A 183 7.25 2.80 -4.12
N PRO A 184 8.34 2.96 -3.34
CA PRO A 184 9.51 2.10 -3.54
C PRO A 184 9.25 0.62 -3.21
N LEU A 185 8.34 0.34 -2.27
CA LEU A 185 7.93 -1.03 -1.95
C LEU A 185 7.14 -1.67 -3.10
N MET A 186 6.30 -0.89 -3.78
CA MET A 186 5.62 -1.34 -4.99
C MET A 186 6.60 -1.59 -6.14
N GLN A 187 7.51 -0.66 -6.42
CA GLN A 187 8.51 -0.86 -7.47
C GLN A 187 9.43 -2.06 -7.20
N LEU A 188 9.73 -2.36 -5.94
CA LEU A 188 10.43 -3.58 -5.57
C LEU A 188 9.62 -4.82 -5.97
N ALA A 189 8.32 -4.86 -5.63
CA ALA A 189 7.44 -5.97 -5.96
C ALA A 189 7.23 -6.14 -7.49
N ASP A 190 7.19 -5.04 -8.25
CA ASP A 190 7.03 -5.06 -9.70
C ASP A 190 8.03 -6.01 -10.37
N GLY A 191 9.31 -5.89 -10.06
CA GLY A 191 10.33 -6.69 -10.74
C GLY A 191 10.20 -8.20 -10.46
N PHE A 192 9.77 -8.59 -9.27
CA PHE A 192 9.46 -10.00 -8.96
C PHE A 192 8.20 -10.48 -9.66
N MET A 193 7.16 -9.65 -9.69
CA MET A 193 5.88 -9.96 -10.33
C MET A 193 6.03 -10.07 -11.85
N LEU A 194 6.88 -9.23 -12.44
CA LEU A 194 7.33 -9.31 -13.82
C LEU A 194 8.38 -10.40 -14.05
N GLN A 195 8.76 -11.17 -13.02
CA GLN A 195 9.77 -12.23 -13.09
C GLN A 195 11.04 -11.79 -13.83
N ALA A 196 11.46 -10.55 -13.61
CA ALA A 196 12.55 -9.95 -14.35
C ALA A 196 13.90 -10.57 -13.95
N ASP A 197 14.65 -11.00 -14.95
CA ASP A 197 16.05 -11.43 -14.85
C ASP A 197 17.00 -10.25 -15.04
N ILE A 198 16.59 -9.23 -15.80
CA ILE A 198 17.37 -8.03 -16.08
C ILE A 198 16.54 -6.79 -15.76
N TYR A 199 17.05 -5.94 -14.86
CA TYR A 199 16.45 -4.66 -14.50
C TYR A 199 17.12 -3.59 -15.36
N GLN A 200 16.50 -3.27 -16.51
CA GLN A 200 17.03 -2.29 -17.46
C GLN A 200 16.43 -0.91 -17.17
N LEU A 201 16.99 -0.22 -16.17
CA LEU A 201 16.46 1.03 -15.64
C LEU A 201 17.43 2.20 -15.85
N GLY A 202 16.99 3.43 -15.53
CA GLY A 202 17.87 4.61 -15.53
C GLY A 202 18.85 4.60 -14.37
N ALA A 203 19.99 5.28 -14.53
CA ALA A 203 20.97 5.42 -13.44
C ALA A 203 20.38 6.10 -12.18
N ASP A 204 19.30 6.85 -12.31
CA ASP A 204 18.55 7.45 -11.20
C ASP A 204 17.70 6.45 -10.38
N GLN A 205 17.59 5.20 -10.85
CA GLN A 205 16.83 4.13 -10.19
C GLN A 205 17.68 3.28 -9.24
N GLU A 206 18.96 3.61 -9.06
CA GLU A 206 19.93 2.78 -8.33
C GLU A 206 19.57 2.57 -6.85
N ALA A 207 18.96 3.56 -6.19
CA ALA A 207 18.49 3.41 -4.82
C ALA A 207 17.41 2.32 -4.69
N GLY A 208 16.54 2.19 -5.70
CA GLY A 208 15.54 1.14 -5.80
C GLY A 208 16.16 -0.22 -6.10
N ASN A 209 17.14 -0.28 -7.01
CA ASN A 209 17.91 -1.50 -7.28
C ASN A 209 18.59 -2.04 -6.02
N ASN A 210 19.20 -1.15 -5.22
CA ASN A 210 19.79 -1.52 -3.93
C ASN A 210 18.75 -2.06 -2.95
N LEU A 211 17.53 -1.50 -2.93
CA LEU A 211 16.46 -2.03 -2.08
C LEU A 211 16.07 -3.47 -2.47
N VAL A 212 16.04 -3.77 -3.77
CA VAL A 212 15.79 -5.14 -4.28
C VAL A 212 16.94 -6.08 -3.87
N ARG A 213 18.20 -5.65 -4.01
CA ARG A 213 19.37 -6.43 -3.55
C ARG A 213 19.30 -6.74 -2.05
N ASP A 214 18.99 -5.73 -1.24
CA ASP A 214 18.84 -5.87 0.21
C ASP A 214 17.72 -6.86 0.55
N TYR A 215 16.61 -6.84 -0.19
CA TYR A 215 15.48 -7.73 0.03
C TYR A 215 15.82 -9.18 -0.28
N ILE A 216 16.46 -9.42 -1.45
CA ILE A 216 16.95 -10.74 -1.85
C ILE A 216 17.92 -11.30 -0.80
N SER A 217 18.85 -10.47 -0.32
CA SER A 217 19.82 -10.83 0.70
C SER A 217 19.12 -11.17 2.04
N CYS A 218 18.23 -10.29 2.51
CA CYS A 218 17.47 -10.45 3.75
C CYS A 218 16.62 -11.73 3.76
N LYS A 219 16.01 -12.06 2.62
CA LYS A 219 15.14 -13.23 2.46
C LYS A 219 15.87 -14.50 2.02
N GLY A 220 17.15 -14.41 1.66
CA GLY A 220 17.92 -15.53 1.12
C GLY A 220 17.36 -16.06 -0.20
N LEU A 221 16.82 -15.19 -1.06
CA LEU A 221 16.20 -15.62 -2.32
C LEU A 221 17.27 -16.08 -3.33
N PRO A 222 17.01 -17.17 -4.08
CA PRO A 222 18.00 -17.74 -4.99
C PRO A 222 18.15 -16.92 -6.29
N ASN A 223 17.07 -16.29 -6.76
CA ASN A 223 17.10 -15.51 -7.99
C ASN A 223 17.74 -14.14 -7.74
N LYS A 224 18.77 -13.81 -8.52
CA LYS A 224 19.48 -12.53 -8.45
C LYS A 224 19.41 -11.87 -9.83
N PRO A 225 18.61 -10.81 -10.00
CA PRO A 225 18.52 -10.14 -11.28
C PRO A 225 19.81 -9.37 -11.57
N VAL A 226 20.10 -9.20 -12.86
CA VAL A 226 21.17 -8.34 -13.35
C VAL A 226 20.65 -6.92 -13.47
N PHE A 227 21.32 -5.97 -12.84
CA PHE A 227 20.96 -4.56 -12.94
C PHE A 227 21.75 -3.89 -14.06
N LEU A 228 21.06 -3.53 -15.15
CA LEU A 228 21.66 -2.95 -16.35
C LEU A 228 21.20 -1.50 -16.53
N THR A 229 21.89 -0.58 -15.86
CA THR A 229 21.53 0.84 -15.86
C THR A 229 22.09 1.58 -17.08
N HIS A 230 21.29 2.46 -17.67
CA HIS A 230 21.70 3.31 -18.79
C HIS A 230 21.90 4.76 -18.33
N PRO A 231 22.76 5.55 -19.01
CA PRO A 231 23.02 6.94 -18.66
C PRO A 231 21.78 7.82 -18.87
N LEU A 232 21.70 8.90 -18.09
CA LEU A 232 20.64 9.89 -18.22
C LEU A 232 21.00 10.89 -19.33
N LEU A 233 20.08 11.11 -20.28
CA LEU A 233 20.27 12.17 -21.28
C LEU A 233 20.24 13.54 -20.62
N LEU A 234 21.20 14.38 -21.02
CA LEU A 234 21.34 15.75 -20.53
C LEU A 234 20.14 16.62 -20.93
N GLY A 235 19.83 17.61 -20.11
CA GLY A 235 18.94 18.69 -20.49
C GLY A 235 19.63 19.68 -21.43
N LEU A 236 18.86 20.41 -22.23
CA LEU A 236 19.42 21.34 -23.22
C LEU A 236 20.12 22.56 -22.63
N LYS A 237 19.92 22.86 -21.34
CA LYS A 237 20.50 24.02 -20.65
C LYS A 237 21.82 23.65 -19.96
N GLN A 238 22.66 24.65 -19.70
CA GLN A 238 23.91 24.47 -18.95
C GLN A 238 23.63 23.90 -17.55
N GLU A 239 24.52 23.02 -17.06
CA GLU A 239 24.44 22.37 -15.74
C GLU A 239 23.14 21.56 -15.50
N GLN A 240 22.45 21.16 -16.56
CA GLN A 240 21.26 20.34 -16.47
C GLN A 240 21.58 18.87 -16.77
N PHE A 241 21.86 18.10 -15.72
CA PHE A 241 22.26 16.69 -15.82
C PHE A 241 21.14 15.71 -16.19
N LYS A 242 19.89 16.19 -16.32
CA LYS A 242 18.72 15.39 -16.72
C LYS A 242 17.65 16.26 -17.36
N MET A 243 17.12 15.85 -18.51
CA MET A 243 15.95 16.49 -19.12
C MET A 243 14.70 16.39 -18.22
N SER A 244 13.90 17.45 -18.16
CA SER A 244 12.71 17.52 -17.32
C SER A 244 11.44 17.79 -18.13
N CYS A 245 10.36 17.06 -17.82
CA CYS A 245 9.03 17.32 -18.37
C CYS A 245 8.38 18.60 -17.80
N THR A 246 8.94 19.18 -16.73
CA THR A 246 8.43 20.42 -16.11
C THR A 246 9.02 21.69 -16.71
N ASP A 247 10.09 21.58 -17.50
CA ASP A 247 10.70 22.69 -18.23
C ASP A 247 10.73 22.36 -19.72
N ALA A 248 9.73 22.87 -20.45
CA ALA A 248 9.50 22.56 -21.86
C ALA A 248 10.65 22.99 -22.80
N GLU A 249 11.48 23.96 -22.39
CA GLU A 249 12.65 24.38 -23.15
C GLU A 249 13.90 23.54 -22.83
N SER A 250 13.84 22.73 -21.76
CA SER A 250 14.95 21.85 -21.36
C SER A 250 14.98 20.49 -22.07
N ALA A 251 13.88 20.12 -22.72
CA ALA A 251 13.70 18.81 -23.32
C ALA A 251 13.16 18.93 -24.75
N ILE A 252 13.63 18.04 -25.63
CA ILE A 252 12.97 17.78 -26.90
C ILE A 252 11.94 16.68 -26.67
N TYR A 253 10.71 16.91 -27.12
CA TYR A 253 9.66 15.91 -27.08
C TYR A 253 9.54 15.20 -28.42
N VAL A 254 9.14 13.93 -28.38
CA VAL A 254 9.00 13.10 -29.60
C VAL A 254 7.95 13.62 -30.58
N ASP A 255 7.02 14.43 -30.08
CA ASP A 255 5.93 15.05 -30.83
C ASP A 255 6.17 16.56 -31.12
N ASP A 256 7.40 17.04 -30.90
CA ASP A 256 7.80 18.38 -31.34
C ASP A 256 7.83 18.45 -32.87
N THR A 257 7.29 19.53 -33.42
CA THR A 257 7.40 19.89 -34.83
C THR A 257 8.86 20.12 -35.23
N ALA A 258 9.17 20.02 -36.52
CA ALA A 258 10.53 20.26 -37.01
C ALA A 258 11.07 21.67 -36.65
N ALA A 259 10.18 22.66 -36.57
CA ALA A 259 10.51 24.02 -36.16
C ALA A 259 10.80 24.13 -34.65
N GLU A 260 10.04 23.43 -33.80
CA GLU A 260 10.28 23.37 -32.35
C GLU A 260 11.63 22.70 -32.06
N VAL A 261 11.91 21.55 -32.68
CA VAL A 261 13.21 20.84 -32.57
C VAL A 261 14.37 21.76 -32.94
N LYS A 262 14.27 22.43 -34.11
CA LYS A 262 15.30 23.37 -34.59
C LYS A 262 15.51 24.52 -33.59
N THR A 263 14.43 25.07 -33.05
CA THR A 263 14.48 26.20 -32.11
C THR A 263 15.16 25.79 -30.80
N LYS A 264 14.79 24.63 -30.25
CA LYS A 264 15.36 24.09 -29.02
C LYS A 264 16.84 23.75 -29.16
N ILE A 265 17.24 23.03 -30.21
CA ILE A 265 18.65 22.69 -30.47
C ILE A 265 19.49 23.95 -30.72
N LYS A 266 18.96 24.96 -31.42
CA LYS A 266 19.66 26.22 -31.63
C LYS A 266 20.04 26.88 -30.31
N LYS A 267 19.15 26.87 -29.32
CA LYS A 267 19.35 27.44 -27.97
C LYS A 267 20.15 26.55 -27.02
N ALA A 268 20.34 25.26 -27.35
CA ALA A 268 21.00 24.31 -26.48
C ALA A 268 22.43 24.75 -26.11
N TYR A 269 22.86 24.43 -24.90
CA TYR A 269 24.24 24.61 -24.45
C TYR A 269 25.18 23.80 -25.36
N CYS A 270 26.20 24.46 -25.92
CA CYS A 270 27.19 23.83 -26.78
C CYS A 270 28.34 24.83 -27.00
N VAL A 271 29.39 24.71 -26.21
CA VAL A 271 30.58 25.57 -26.27
C VAL A 271 31.64 24.87 -27.15
N PRO A 272 32.31 25.58 -28.08
CA PRO A 272 33.39 24.99 -28.88
C PRO A 272 34.46 24.33 -28.01
N GLY A 273 34.97 23.16 -28.40
CA GLY A 273 35.99 22.42 -27.65
C GLY A 273 35.48 21.71 -26.37
N GLU A 274 34.34 22.12 -25.82
CA GLU A 274 33.80 21.58 -24.57
C GLU A 274 32.96 20.32 -24.79
N VAL A 275 33.53 19.17 -24.44
CA VAL A 275 32.85 17.85 -24.58
C VAL A 275 31.99 17.53 -23.36
N ASN A 276 32.53 17.73 -22.16
CA ASN A 276 31.88 17.32 -20.92
C ASN A 276 30.64 18.19 -20.63
N GLY A 277 29.49 17.55 -20.36
CA GLY A 277 28.25 18.27 -20.08
C GLY A 277 27.60 18.91 -21.31
N ASN A 278 28.05 18.58 -22.53
CA ASN A 278 27.51 19.14 -23.78
C ASN A 278 26.30 18.31 -24.28
N PRO A 279 25.06 18.81 -24.17
CA PRO A 279 23.86 18.06 -24.55
C PRO A 279 23.78 17.75 -26.05
N VAL A 280 24.43 18.55 -26.91
CA VAL A 280 24.45 18.28 -28.35
C VAL A 280 25.28 17.04 -28.63
N LEU A 281 26.47 16.93 -28.04
CA LEU A 281 27.32 15.72 -28.18
C LEU A 281 26.70 14.50 -27.49
N ASP A 282 26.07 14.70 -26.32
CA ASP A 282 25.32 13.67 -25.60
C ASP A 282 24.26 13.01 -26.50
N TYR A 283 23.46 13.81 -27.23
CA TYR A 283 22.43 13.30 -28.12
C TYR A 283 23.03 12.66 -29.38
N MET A 284 24.16 13.17 -29.87
CA MET A 284 24.88 12.52 -30.96
C MET A 284 25.34 11.12 -30.53
N LYS A 285 25.95 11.00 -29.35
CA LYS A 285 26.48 9.75 -28.79
C LYS A 285 25.39 8.71 -28.53
N HIS A 286 24.33 9.11 -27.83
CA HIS A 286 23.36 8.17 -27.29
C HIS A 286 22.12 7.95 -28.17
N LEU A 287 21.86 8.84 -29.13
CA LEU A 287 20.72 8.72 -30.05
C LEU A 287 21.19 8.60 -31.49
N ILE A 288 21.95 9.56 -32.01
CA ILE A 288 22.20 9.63 -33.46
C ILE A 288 23.10 8.50 -33.96
N PHE A 289 24.32 8.37 -33.42
CA PHE A 289 25.24 7.33 -33.86
C PHE A 289 24.67 5.90 -33.72
N PRO A 290 23.93 5.56 -32.64
CA PRO A 290 23.25 4.27 -32.55
C PRO A 290 22.22 3.98 -33.65
N PHE A 291 21.53 5.00 -34.18
CA PHE A 291 20.60 4.83 -35.30
C PHE A 291 21.27 4.97 -36.68
N GLN A 292 22.54 5.37 -36.75
CA GLN A 292 23.27 5.64 -37.98
C GLN A 292 24.51 4.74 -38.08
N ALA A 293 24.29 3.46 -38.38
CA ALA A 293 25.35 2.45 -38.45
C ALA A 293 26.47 2.77 -39.47
N ASN A 294 26.16 3.56 -40.51
CA ASN A 294 27.11 3.97 -41.55
C ASN A 294 27.79 5.33 -41.23
N GLY A 295 27.64 5.82 -40.01
CA GLY A 295 28.11 7.13 -39.62
C GLY A 295 27.18 8.27 -40.06
N ILE A 296 27.65 9.50 -39.88
CA ILE A 296 26.89 10.72 -40.16
C ILE A 296 27.60 11.62 -41.15
N THR A 297 26.84 12.48 -41.81
CA THR A 297 27.36 13.56 -42.65
C THR A 297 26.99 14.90 -42.03
N LEU A 298 28.02 15.66 -41.64
CA LEU A 298 27.89 17.05 -41.20
C LEU A 298 28.03 17.96 -42.41
N GLU A 299 26.91 18.55 -42.81
CA GLU A 299 26.82 19.43 -43.97
C GLU A 299 27.31 20.84 -43.62
N ARG A 300 28.31 21.34 -44.35
CA ARG A 300 28.82 22.71 -44.21
C ARG A 300 29.14 23.28 -45.59
N SER A 301 29.05 24.60 -45.71
CA SER A 301 29.35 25.26 -46.99
C SER A 301 30.81 25.03 -47.41
N GLU A 302 31.10 25.10 -48.71
CA GLU A 302 32.47 25.06 -49.24
C GLU A 302 33.38 26.11 -48.55
N LYS A 303 32.83 27.29 -48.23
CA LYS A 303 33.53 28.36 -47.51
C LYS A 303 33.92 27.99 -46.07
N ASN A 304 33.23 27.02 -45.48
CA ASN A 304 33.50 26.49 -44.14
C ASN A 304 34.24 25.13 -44.21
N GLY A 305 34.76 24.74 -45.37
CA GLY A 305 35.58 23.54 -45.55
C GLY A 305 34.85 22.29 -46.08
N GLY A 306 33.61 22.41 -46.58
CA GLY A 306 32.86 21.33 -47.26
C GLY A 306 32.45 20.16 -46.36
N ASN A 307 31.52 19.31 -46.76
CA ASN A 307 30.94 18.28 -45.87
C ASN A 307 31.98 17.41 -45.13
N LEU A 308 31.73 17.13 -43.85
CA LEU A 308 32.53 16.19 -43.05
C LEU A 308 31.75 14.90 -42.83
N ILE A 309 32.44 13.76 -42.88
CA ILE A 309 31.85 12.44 -42.64
C ILE A 309 32.52 11.84 -41.40
N PHE A 310 31.72 11.39 -40.45
CA PHE A 310 32.19 10.75 -39.22
C PHE A 310 31.64 9.33 -39.16
N ALA A 311 32.54 8.34 -39.15
CA ALA A 311 32.16 6.93 -39.05
C ALA A 311 31.75 6.54 -37.61
N SER A 312 32.36 7.17 -36.61
CA SER A 312 32.08 6.92 -35.20
C SER A 312 31.88 8.21 -34.39
N TYR A 313 31.23 8.08 -33.23
CA TYR A 313 31.11 9.20 -32.28
C TYR A 313 32.48 9.68 -31.77
N ASN A 314 33.44 8.77 -31.59
CA ASN A 314 34.78 9.11 -31.14
C ASN A 314 35.48 10.05 -32.12
N ASP A 315 35.32 9.83 -33.43
CA ASP A 315 35.88 10.72 -34.46
C ASP A 315 35.26 12.12 -34.39
N LEU A 316 33.95 12.20 -34.14
CA LEU A 316 33.25 13.47 -33.95
C LEU A 316 33.70 14.18 -32.67
N GLU A 317 33.81 13.45 -31.56
CA GLU A 317 34.21 13.99 -30.25
C GLU A 317 35.61 14.59 -30.32
N VAL A 318 36.57 13.86 -30.89
CA VAL A 318 37.94 14.36 -31.11
C VAL A 318 37.90 15.61 -31.98
N ALA A 319 37.21 15.58 -33.12
CA ALA A 319 37.12 16.74 -34.01
C ALA A 319 36.45 17.96 -33.36
N PHE A 320 35.48 17.76 -32.47
CA PHE A 320 34.85 18.84 -31.72
C PHE A 320 35.79 19.40 -30.64
N SER A 321 36.51 18.54 -29.92
CA SER A 321 37.49 18.93 -28.89
C SER A 321 38.67 19.72 -29.45
N GLU A 322 39.08 19.41 -30.69
CA GLU A 322 40.10 20.13 -31.45
C GLU A 322 39.54 21.36 -32.21
N GLU A 323 38.28 21.72 -31.96
CA GLU A 323 37.58 22.85 -32.60
C GLU A 323 37.49 22.78 -34.13
N LYS A 324 37.72 21.60 -34.74
CA LYS A 324 37.53 21.35 -36.18
C LYS A 324 36.04 21.32 -36.57
N VAL A 325 35.16 21.06 -35.61
CA VAL A 325 33.70 21.13 -35.76
C VAL A 325 33.16 22.25 -34.87
N HIS A 326 32.51 23.23 -35.49
CA HIS A 326 31.92 24.34 -34.75
C HIS A 326 30.46 24.02 -34.36
N PRO A 327 29.96 24.50 -33.19
CA PRO A 327 28.56 24.34 -32.78
C PRO A 327 27.54 24.81 -33.83
N ALA A 328 27.88 25.81 -34.64
CA ALA A 328 27.02 26.33 -35.70
C ALA A 328 26.76 25.31 -36.83
N ASP A 329 27.65 24.34 -37.02
CA ASP A 329 27.48 23.25 -38.00
C ASP A 329 26.92 21.99 -37.33
N LEU A 330 27.36 21.70 -36.11
CA LEU A 330 26.92 20.52 -35.35
C LEU A 330 25.42 20.57 -34.98
N LYS A 331 24.91 21.73 -34.57
CA LYS A 331 23.49 21.91 -34.20
C LYS A 331 22.52 21.65 -35.37
N PRO A 332 22.74 22.20 -36.58
CA PRO A 332 21.96 21.84 -37.77
C PRO A 332 22.05 20.35 -38.11
N CYS A 333 23.25 19.75 -38.00
CA CYS A 333 23.44 18.32 -38.22
C CYS A 333 22.56 17.49 -37.27
N LEU A 334 22.64 17.73 -35.95
CA LEU A 334 21.77 17.07 -34.96
C LEU A 334 20.28 17.29 -35.28
N THR A 335 19.89 18.51 -35.65
CA THR A 335 18.51 18.86 -36.00
C THR A 335 17.97 18.01 -37.16
N LYS A 336 18.78 17.80 -38.20
CA LYS A 336 18.42 16.98 -39.37
C LYS A 336 18.11 15.54 -38.94
N TYR A 337 19.02 14.92 -38.18
CA TYR A 337 18.87 13.52 -37.78
C TYR A 337 17.75 13.31 -36.75
N ILE A 338 17.60 14.18 -35.75
CA ILE A 338 16.47 14.10 -34.80
C ILE A 338 15.15 14.24 -35.55
N ASN A 339 15.03 15.19 -36.49
CA ASN A 339 13.79 15.36 -37.23
C ASN A 339 13.41 14.14 -38.07
N ALA A 340 14.39 13.45 -38.65
CA ALA A 340 14.16 12.19 -39.37
C ALA A 340 13.66 11.09 -38.42
N LEU A 341 14.26 10.95 -37.23
CA LEU A 341 13.86 9.95 -36.24
C LEU A 341 12.46 10.19 -35.66
N LEU A 342 12.02 11.44 -35.56
CA LEU A 342 10.70 11.80 -35.04
C LEU A 342 9.59 11.82 -36.10
N GLU A 343 9.93 11.69 -37.38
CA GLU A 343 8.96 11.76 -38.46
C GLU A 343 7.87 10.67 -38.39
N PRO A 344 8.19 9.38 -38.07
CA PRO A 344 7.16 8.35 -37.89
C PRO A 344 6.13 8.72 -36.82
N VAL A 345 6.58 9.31 -35.71
CA VAL A 345 5.69 9.77 -34.62
C VAL A 345 4.77 10.87 -35.13
N ARG A 346 5.30 11.87 -35.83
CA ARG A 346 4.49 12.98 -36.38
C ARG A 346 3.42 12.49 -37.34
N GLN A 347 3.76 11.54 -38.21
CA GLN A 347 2.83 10.94 -39.15
C GLN A 347 1.74 10.14 -38.44
N HIS A 348 2.12 9.34 -37.43
CA HIS A 348 1.18 8.54 -36.63
C HIS A 348 0.10 9.40 -35.95
N PHE A 349 0.49 10.57 -35.44
CA PHE A 349 -0.42 11.50 -34.76
C PHE A 349 -0.99 12.61 -35.67
N ALA A 350 -0.82 12.53 -36.99
CA ALA A 350 -1.17 13.62 -37.91
C ALA A 350 -2.69 13.84 -38.10
N SER A 351 -3.51 12.79 -37.89
CA SER A 351 -4.95 12.83 -38.16
C SER A 351 -5.77 11.96 -37.19
N GLY A 352 -7.10 12.03 -37.31
CA GLY A 352 -8.01 11.14 -36.58
C GLY A 352 -8.00 11.30 -35.05
N PRO A 353 -8.40 10.24 -34.31
CA PRO A 353 -8.47 10.26 -32.84
C PRO A 353 -7.13 10.54 -32.16
N LEU A 354 -6.02 10.05 -32.74
CA LEU A 354 -4.67 10.25 -32.21
C LEU A 354 -4.26 11.73 -32.21
N LYS A 355 -4.57 12.48 -33.28
CA LYS A 355 -4.34 13.94 -33.31
C LYS A 355 -5.08 14.66 -32.18
N THR A 356 -6.32 14.28 -31.92
CA THR A 356 -7.14 14.85 -30.85
C THR A 356 -6.55 14.52 -29.49
N MET A 357 -6.14 13.26 -29.28
CA MET A 357 -5.45 12.83 -28.06
C MET A 357 -4.18 13.65 -27.82
N LEU A 358 -3.30 13.75 -28.82
CA LEU A 358 -2.06 14.53 -28.74
C LEU A 358 -2.33 15.99 -28.38
N SER A 359 -3.35 16.59 -28.99
CA SER A 359 -3.76 17.97 -28.69
C SER A 359 -4.21 18.15 -27.24
N SER A 360 -4.87 17.15 -26.65
CA SER A 360 -5.22 17.15 -25.23
C SER A 360 -3.99 16.95 -24.33
N ILE A 361 -3.05 16.09 -24.71
CA ILE A 361 -1.78 15.88 -23.97
C ILE A 361 -0.96 17.17 -23.94
N LYS A 362 -0.85 17.90 -25.07
CA LYS A 362 -0.14 19.19 -25.15
C LYS A 362 -0.75 20.29 -24.27
N LYS A 363 -2.03 20.16 -23.89
CA LYS A 363 -2.75 21.11 -23.02
C LYS A 363 -2.65 20.78 -21.53
N LEU A 364 -2.00 19.67 -21.16
CA LEU A 364 -1.81 19.32 -19.76
C LEU A 364 -0.90 20.33 -19.07
N ASN A 365 -1.35 20.83 -17.93
CA ASN A 365 -0.52 21.66 -17.06
C ASN A 365 0.26 20.74 -16.10
N LEU A 366 1.59 20.79 -16.17
CA LEU A 366 2.47 19.96 -15.36
C LEU A 366 3.08 20.82 -14.24
N SER A 367 2.81 20.46 -12.99
CA SER A 367 3.33 21.19 -11.84
C SER A 367 4.80 20.84 -11.58
N PRO A 368 5.67 21.83 -11.34
CA PRO A 368 7.05 21.58 -10.91
C PRO A 368 7.12 21.08 -9.46
N VAL A 369 6.07 21.31 -8.66
CA VAL A 369 5.99 20.91 -7.24
C VAL A 369 4.75 20.04 -7.04
N LEU A 370 4.94 18.73 -7.23
CA LEU A 370 3.86 17.73 -7.25
C LEU A 370 2.99 17.72 -5.99
N ASP A 371 3.56 18.05 -4.82
CA ASP A 371 2.83 18.03 -3.54
C ASP A 371 2.08 19.34 -3.25
N SER A 372 2.23 20.36 -4.10
CA SER A 372 1.50 21.64 -3.97
C SER A 372 0.15 21.64 -4.71
N ASP A 373 -0.07 20.67 -5.60
CA ASP A 373 -1.27 20.58 -6.40
C ASP A 373 -2.48 20.16 -5.56
N LYS A 374 -3.64 20.74 -5.85
CA LYS A 374 -4.91 20.24 -5.33
C LYS A 374 -5.20 18.89 -6.00
N LEU A 375 -5.09 17.82 -5.21
CA LEU A 375 -5.38 16.47 -5.68
C LEU A 375 -6.84 16.31 -6.09
N VAL A 376 -7.06 15.66 -7.23
CA VAL A 376 -8.39 15.24 -7.66
C VAL A 376 -8.94 14.22 -6.67
N ASN A 377 -10.19 14.40 -6.26
CA ASN A 377 -10.86 13.45 -5.37
C ASN A 377 -11.22 12.18 -6.14
N LEU A 378 -10.90 11.03 -5.57
CA LEU A 378 -11.27 9.74 -6.15
C LEU A 378 -12.63 9.30 -5.57
N SER A 379 -13.57 8.95 -6.45
CA SER A 379 -14.78 8.25 -6.06
C SER A 379 -14.51 6.76 -6.21
N LEU A 380 -14.36 6.08 -5.07
CA LEU A 380 -14.03 4.66 -5.01
C LEU A 380 -15.16 3.93 -4.27
N PRO A 381 -15.67 2.81 -4.80
CA PRO A 381 -16.70 2.03 -4.11
C PRO A 381 -16.11 1.39 -2.84
N GLY A 382 -16.98 1.17 -1.85
CA GLY A 382 -16.67 0.23 -0.77
C GLY A 382 -16.85 -1.21 -1.22
N PHE A 383 -16.70 -2.14 -0.29
CA PHE A 383 -17.06 -3.53 -0.49
C PHE A 383 -18.58 -3.63 -0.72
N PRO A 384 -19.03 -4.61 -1.54
CA PRO A 384 -20.44 -4.85 -1.76
C PRO A 384 -21.20 -5.01 -0.46
N GLU A 385 -22.46 -4.55 -0.44
CA GLU A 385 -23.35 -4.83 0.68
C GLU A 385 -23.76 -6.30 0.66
N ALA A 386 -23.98 -6.88 1.84
CA ALA A 386 -24.44 -8.25 1.94
C ALA A 386 -25.84 -8.37 1.31
N THR A 387 -26.11 -9.50 0.66
CA THR A 387 -27.46 -9.84 0.14
C THR A 387 -28.44 -10.27 1.22
N LYS A 388 -28.01 -10.26 2.49
CA LYS A 388 -28.79 -10.63 3.66
C LYS A 388 -29.77 -9.52 4.01
N GLU A 389 -31.02 -9.89 4.28
CA GLU A 389 -32.00 -8.96 4.84
C GLU A 389 -31.69 -8.67 6.31
N TRP A 390 -31.55 -7.38 6.64
CA TRP A 390 -31.25 -6.92 7.99
C TRP A 390 -32.54 -6.64 8.77
N LYS A 391 -32.54 -6.96 10.07
CA LYS A 391 -33.70 -6.75 10.93
C LYS A 391 -33.74 -5.31 11.46
N PRO A 392 -34.82 -4.55 11.24
CA PRO A 392 -34.94 -3.19 11.76
C PRO A 392 -35.17 -3.19 13.29
N SER A 393 -34.89 -2.06 13.92
CA SER A 393 -35.20 -1.86 15.33
C SER A 393 -36.70 -1.65 15.55
N SER A 394 -37.22 -2.17 16.67
CA SER A 394 -38.55 -1.83 17.18
C SER A 394 -38.53 -0.64 18.15
N LEU A 395 -37.35 -0.11 18.48
CA LEU A 395 -37.16 0.99 19.42
C LEU A 395 -37.46 2.34 18.76
N SER A 396 -37.95 3.30 19.55
CA SER A 396 -38.06 4.70 19.12
C SER A 396 -36.69 5.33 18.86
N LEU A 397 -36.64 6.44 18.13
CA LEU A 397 -35.37 7.13 17.83
C LEU A 397 -34.60 7.52 19.10
N ILE A 398 -35.29 7.98 20.14
CA ILE A 398 -34.68 8.37 21.42
C ILE A 398 -34.06 7.15 22.10
N GLU A 399 -34.79 6.04 22.17
CA GLU A 399 -34.29 4.80 22.76
C GLU A 399 -33.09 4.25 21.97
N ARG A 400 -33.17 4.26 20.63
CA ARG A 400 -32.05 3.87 19.75
C ARG A 400 -30.80 4.71 20.05
N TYR A 401 -30.96 6.03 20.16
CA TYR A 401 -29.85 6.93 20.49
C TYR A 401 -29.27 6.64 21.87
N THR A 402 -30.10 6.55 22.91
CA THR A 402 -29.66 6.29 24.29
C THR A 402 -28.91 4.96 24.39
N VAL A 403 -29.43 3.89 23.78
CA VAL A 403 -28.78 2.57 23.78
C VAL A 403 -27.45 2.62 23.03
N ALA A 404 -27.42 3.18 21.82
CA ALA A 404 -26.19 3.29 21.03
C ALA A 404 -25.12 4.13 21.75
N ARG A 405 -25.50 5.30 22.27
CA ARG A 405 -24.59 6.20 22.97
C ARG A 405 -23.98 5.57 24.24
N SER A 406 -24.73 4.68 24.91
CA SER A 406 -24.25 3.96 26.11
C SER A 406 -23.11 2.96 25.86
N VAL A 407 -22.82 2.63 24.59
CA VAL A 407 -21.76 1.68 24.22
C VAL A 407 -20.38 2.35 24.25
N GLY A 408 -20.32 3.64 23.89
CA GLY A 408 -19.07 4.39 23.84
C GLY A 408 -18.80 5.17 25.13
N GLU A 409 -17.56 5.15 25.58
CA GLU A 409 -17.05 6.14 26.54
C GLU A 409 -16.97 7.52 25.87
N GLU A 410 -16.49 7.57 24.62
CA GLU A 410 -16.40 8.79 23.80
C GLU A 410 -17.24 8.62 22.52
N CYS A 411 -17.94 9.69 22.11
CA CYS A 411 -18.69 9.75 20.86
C CYS A 411 -18.34 11.02 20.05
N ILE A 412 -17.79 10.84 18.84
CA ILE A 412 -17.41 11.92 17.91
C ILE A 412 -18.20 11.75 16.60
N GLN A 413 -19.29 12.47 16.35
CA GLN A 413 -19.97 13.42 17.24
C GLN A 413 -21.38 12.94 17.58
N GLU A 414 -21.89 13.31 18.75
CA GLU A 414 -23.22 12.89 19.23
C GLU A 414 -24.37 13.34 18.31
N ASN A 415 -24.30 14.56 17.78
CA ASN A 415 -25.29 15.07 16.83
C ASN A 415 -25.26 14.30 15.49
N GLU A 416 -24.08 13.85 15.05
CA GLU A 416 -23.93 13.02 13.85
C GLU A 416 -24.52 11.62 14.10
N LEU A 417 -24.33 11.03 15.29
CA LEU A 417 -24.94 9.75 15.68
C LEU A 417 -26.46 9.81 15.66
N GLN A 418 -27.04 10.85 16.26
CA GLN A 418 -28.50 11.02 16.28
C GLN A 418 -29.06 11.17 14.85
N ALA A 419 -28.44 12.03 14.03
CA ALA A 419 -28.85 12.24 12.65
C ALA A 419 -28.69 10.99 11.77
N LEU A 420 -27.68 10.15 12.06
CA LEU A 420 -27.46 8.88 11.38
C LEU A 420 -28.57 7.88 11.69
N LEU A 421 -28.92 7.70 12.97
CA LEU A 421 -29.97 6.79 13.41
C LEU A 421 -31.35 7.20 12.87
N GLU A 422 -31.60 8.49 12.71
CA GLU A 422 -32.82 9.03 12.11
C GLU A 422 -32.92 8.69 10.61
N LYS A 423 -31.83 8.85 9.86
CA LYS A 423 -31.84 8.78 8.39
C LYS A 423 -31.59 7.38 7.83
N LYS A 424 -30.87 6.53 8.57
CA LYS A 424 -30.46 5.20 8.11
C LYS A 424 -31.08 4.14 9.02
N ALA A 425 -31.88 3.25 8.42
CA ALA A 425 -32.52 2.14 9.14
C ALA A 425 -31.48 1.16 9.69
N HIS A 426 -30.42 0.90 8.92
CA HIS A 426 -29.34 -0.04 9.22
C HIS A 426 -27.97 0.64 9.16
N PRO A 427 -27.60 1.47 10.15
CA PRO A 427 -26.23 1.96 10.26
C PRO A 427 -25.24 0.80 10.39
N ILE A 428 -24.10 0.90 9.72
CA ILE A 428 -23.05 -0.11 9.71
C ILE A 428 -22.02 0.27 10.78
N CYS A 429 -21.94 -0.55 11.81
CA CYS A 429 -20.90 -0.54 12.82
C CYS A 429 -19.81 -1.55 12.45
N TYR A 430 -18.55 -1.27 12.82
CA TYR A 430 -17.51 -2.29 12.74
C TYR A 430 -16.52 -2.23 13.91
N ASP A 431 -15.89 -3.38 14.19
CA ASP A 431 -14.67 -3.50 14.98
C ASP A 431 -13.73 -4.53 14.34
N GLY A 432 -12.43 -4.29 14.43
CA GLY A 432 -11.38 -5.09 13.82
C GLY A 432 -10.49 -5.78 14.85
N PHE A 433 -10.17 -7.05 14.61
CA PHE A 433 -9.43 -7.88 15.55
C PHE A 433 -8.27 -8.60 14.86
N GLU A 434 -7.05 -8.34 15.33
CA GLU A 434 -5.87 -9.12 14.96
C GLU A 434 -5.94 -10.55 15.56
N PRO A 435 -5.95 -11.61 14.74
CA PRO A 435 -5.87 -12.98 15.24
C PRO A 435 -4.47 -13.30 15.79
N SER A 436 -4.29 -13.03 17.08
CA SER A 436 -2.98 -12.96 17.75
C SER A 436 -2.81 -13.91 18.92
N GLY A 437 -3.79 -14.79 19.16
CA GLY A 437 -3.74 -15.85 20.17
C GLY A 437 -5.09 -16.05 20.84
N ARG A 438 -5.06 -16.57 22.06
CA ARG A 438 -6.26 -16.75 22.89
C ARG A 438 -7.05 -15.44 23.00
N MET A 439 -8.38 -15.54 22.98
CA MET A 439 -9.28 -14.41 23.10
C MET A 439 -9.56 -14.15 24.57
N HIS A 440 -9.37 -12.90 25.00
CA HIS A 440 -9.65 -12.48 26.36
C HIS A 440 -11.08 -11.96 26.52
N ILE A 441 -11.59 -11.87 27.74
CA ILE A 441 -13.01 -11.58 28.04
C ILE A 441 -13.52 -10.27 27.44
N ALA A 442 -12.67 -9.23 27.36
CA ALA A 442 -13.05 -7.98 26.70
C ALA A 442 -13.36 -8.16 25.20
N GLN A 443 -12.63 -9.04 24.49
CA GLN A 443 -12.83 -9.33 23.06
C GLN A 443 -14.04 -10.23 22.80
N GLY A 444 -14.45 -11.04 23.78
CA GLY A 444 -15.60 -11.93 23.65
C GLY A 444 -16.86 -11.34 24.29
N VAL A 445 -16.93 -11.31 25.62
CA VAL A 445 -18.14 -10.95 26.37
C VAL A 445 -18.47 -9.47 26.26
N LEU A 446 -17.54 -8.56 26.61
CA LEU A 446 -17.79 -7.11 26.54
C LEU A 446 -18.16 -6.70 25.11
N ARG A 447 -17.44 -7.24 24.12
CA ARG A 447 -17.80 -7.07 22.71
C ARG A 447 -19.21 -7.54 22.40
N THR A 448 -19.62 -8.71 22.89
CA THR A 448 -20.97 -9.24 22.68
C THR A 448 -22.05 -8.35 23.28
N VAL A 449 -21.83 -7.84 24.51
CA VAL A 449 -22.73 -6.86 25.15
C VAL A 449 -22.89 -5.62 24.27
N ASN A 450 -21.79 -5.04 23.81
CA ASN A 450 -21.80 -3.84 22.99
C ASN A 450 -22.45 -4.07 21.62
N VAL A 451 -22.17 -5.21 20.98
CA VAL A 451 -22.78 -5.57 19.70
C VAL A 451 -24.27 -5.79 19.85
N ASN A 452 -24.72 -6.55 20.85
CA ASN A 452 -26.15 -6.78 21.08
C ASN A 452 -26.90 -5.47 21.33
N LYS A 453 -26.30 -4.51 22.05
CA LYS A 453 -26.86 -3.15 22.19
C LYS A 453 -27.02 -2.49 20.83
N LEU A 454 -25.99 -2.44 19.99
CA LEU A 454 -26.05 -1.79 18.67
C LEU A 454 -26.98 -2.50 17.69
N THR A 455 -27.00 -3.82 17.66
CA THR A 455 -27.91 -4.57 16.78
C THR A 455 -29.36 -4.40 17.20
N SER A 456 -29.64 -4.24 18.50
CA SER A 456 -30.98 -3.90 18.99
C SER A 456 -31.47 -2.53 18.52
N THR A 457 -30.56 -1.59 18.21
CA THR A 457 -30.89 -0.29 17.58
C THR A 457 -31.08 -0.38 16.06
N GLY A 458 -31.09 -1.59 15.49
CA GLY A 458 -31.26 -1.84 14.05
C GLY A 458 -29.96 -1.75 13.26
N SER A 459 -28.83 -1.49 13.93
CA SER A 459 -27.52 -1.40 13.30
C SER A 459 -27.04 -2.78 12.85
N VAL A 460 -26.24 -2.80 11.78
CA VAL A 460 -25.51 -3.97 11.31
C VAL A 460 -24.11 -3.91 11.92
N PHE A 461 -23.61 -5.05 12.41
CA PHE A 461 -22.28 -5.13 12.98
C PHE A 461 -21.36 -6.02 12.15
N ARG A 462 -20.28 -5.42 11.63
CA ARG A 462 -19.23 -6.12 10.87
C ARG A 462 -18.04 -6.39 11.77
N PHE A 463 -17.76 -7.68 11.99
CA PHE A 463 -16.50 -8.12 12.58
C PHE A 463 -15.45 -8.24 11.47
N TRP A 464 -14.41 -7.44 11.57
CA TRP A 464 -13.28 -7.48 10.66
C TRP A 464 -12.18 -8.37 11.22
N VAL A 465 -12.07 -9.59 10.68
CA VAL A 465 -11.00 -10.54 11.01
C VAL A 465 -9.74 -10.07 10.28
N ALA A 466 -8.89 -9.35 11.02
CA ALA A 466 -7.79 -8.57 10.48
C ALA A 466 -6.52 -9.45 10.33
N ASP A 467 -6.60 -10.47 9.48
CA ASP A 467 -5.56 -11.47 9.25
C ASP A 467 -4.28 -10.89 8.62
N TRP A 468 -4.39 -10.11 7.54
CA TRP A 468 -3.25 -9.39 6.96
C TRP A 468 -2.64 -8.36 7.91
N PHE A 469 -3.45 -7.74 8.76
CA PHE A 469 -2.97 -6.81 9.78
C PHE A 469 -2.16 -7.53 10.86
N ALA A 470 -2.64 -8.70 11.32
CA ALA A 470 -1.91 -9.54 12.26
C ALA A 470 -0.58 -10.02 11.67
N MET A 471 -0.56 -10.38 10.37
CA MET A 471 0.67 -10.73 9.65
C MET A 471 1.65 -9.56 9.62
N LEU A 472 1.17 -8.37 9.24
CA LEU A 472 1.96 -7.14 9.18
C LEU A 472 2.50 -6.69 10.55
N ASN A 473 1.78 -7.03 11.62
CA ASN A 473 2.20 -6.79 13.01
C ASN A 473 2.93 -8.01 13.63
N ASN A 474 3.46 -8.92 12.81
CA ASN A 474 4.27 -10.09 13.18
C ASN A 474 3.65 -11.02 14.23
N LYS A 475 2.31 -11.11 14.26
CA LYS A 475 1.61 -12.07 15.12
C LYS A 475 1.78 -13.48 14.58
N MET A 476 1.87 -14.46 15.47
CA MET A 476 2.15 -15.87 15.14
C MET A 476 3.38 -16.09 14.24
N GLY A 477 4.39 -15.22 14.35
CA GLY A 477 5.60 -15.23 13.54
C GLY A 477 5.42 -14.69 12.13
N GLY A 478 4.30 -14.00 11.85
CA GLY A 478 3.92 -13.61 10.49
C GLY A 478 3.35 -14.75 9.66
N ASP A 479 3.04 -15.90 10.29
CA ASP A 479 2.50 -17.08 9.63
C ASP A 479 0.98 -16.93 9.41
N LEU A 480 0.61 -16.64 8.15
CA LEU A 480 -0.78 -16.38 7.78
C LEU A 480 -1.69 -17.59 8.03
N ASP A 481 -1.20 -18.83 7.88
CA ASP A 481 -2.01 -20.03 8.13
C ASP A 481 -2.36 -20.15 9.61
N LYS A 482 -1.37 -19.93 10.50
CA LYS A 482 -1.63 -19.88 11.94
C LYS A 482 -2.59 -18.76 12.31
N ILE A 483 -2.42 -17.57 11.71
CA ILE A 483 -3.31 -16.42 11.93
C ILE A 483 -4.74 -16.76 11.51
N CYS A 484 -4.94 -17.38 10.35
CA CYS A 484 -6.24 -17.79 9.87
C CYS A 484 -6.92 -18.80 10.80
N ILE A 485 -6.18 -19.79 11.31
CA ILE A 485 -6.68 -20.74 12.32
C ILE A 485 -7.13 -20.00 13.60
N VAL A 486 -6.36 -19.04 14.07
CA VAL A 486 -6.75 -18.21 15.23
C VAL A 486 -7.99 -17.37 14.92
N GLY A 487 -8.12 -16.84 13.69
CA GLY A 487 -9.30 -16.09 13.27
C GLY A 487 -10.57 -16.95 13.30
N GLN A 488 -10.48 -18.19 12.83
CA GLN A 488 -11.59 -19.16 12.90
C GLN A 488 -11.99 -19.43 14.35
N TYR A 489 -11.00 -19.63 15.22
CA TYR A 489 -11.22 -19.78 16.66
C TYR A 489 -11.97 -18.60 17.28
N MET A 490 -11.59 -17.37 16.91
CA MET A 490 -12.27 -16.16 17.39
C MET A 490 -13.73 -16.09 16.92
N VAL A 491 -13.99 -16.43 15.65
CA VAL A 491 -15.34 -16.50 15.08
C VAL A 491 -16.22 -17.51 15.82
N GLU A 492 -15.69 -18.69 16.15
CA GLU A 492 -16.43 -19.71 16.90
C GLU A 492 -16.75 -19.29 18.34
N ILE A 493 -15.90 -18.48 18.98
CA ILE A 493 -16.23 -17.86 20.27
C ILE A 493 -17.40 -16.88 20.14
N TRP A 494 -17.36 -15.96 19.17
CA TRP A 494 -18.44 -14.96 19.03
C TRP A 494 -19.80 -15.59 18.72
N LYS A 495 -19.82 -16.70 17.96
CA LYS A 495 -21.04 -17.47 17.72
C LYS A 495 -21.58 -18.20 18.96
N SER A 496 -20.72 -18.54 19.92
CA SER A 496 -21.10 -19.35 21.09
C SER A 496 -21.39 -18.54 22.34
N VAL A 497 -20.84 -17.33 22.49
CA VAL A 497 -20.96 -16.49 23.70
C VAL A 497 -22.32 -15.77 23.86
N GLY A 498 -23.29 -16.00 22.98
CA GLY A 498 -24.64 -15.43 23.09
C GLY A 498 -24.85 -14.11 22.34
N MET A 499 -24.11 -13.89 21.26
CA MET A 499 -24.32 -12.76 20.34
C MET A 499 -25.54 -13.00 19.45
N ASP A 500 -26.38 -11.97 19.27
CA ASP A 500 -27.47 -12.04 18.29
C ASP A 500 -26.92 -11.90 16.87
N MET A 501 -26.84 -13.02 16.17
CA MET A 501 -26.26 -13.12 14.83
C MET A 501 -27.18 -12.54 13.72
N THR A 502 -28.39 -12.11 14.07
CA THR A 502 -29.38 -11.61 13.09
C THR A 502 -28.81 -10.46 12.28
N ASN A 503 -28.15 -9.49 12.94
CA ASN A 503 -27.56 -8.31 12.29
C ASN A 503 -26.03 -8.29 12.34
N VAL A 504 -25.39 -9.46 12.39
CA VAL A 504 -23.93 -9.61 12.45
C VAL A 504 -23.39 -10.26 11.18
N GLU A 505 -22.20 -9.82 10.77
CA GLU A 505 -21.40 -10.37 9.68
C GLU A 505 -19.93 -10.48 10.08
N PHE A 506 -19.27 -11.57 9.66
CA PHE A 506 -17.81 -11.71 9.77
C PHE A 506 -17.18 -11.58 8.40
N LEU A 507 -16.26 -10.65 8.26
CA LEU A 507 -15.51 -10.38 7.04
C LEU A 507 -14.02 -10.61 7.30
N TRP A 508 -13.34 -11.21 6.34
CA TRP A 508 -11.91 -11.53 6.42
C TRP A 508 -11.12 -10.53 5.60
N ALA A 509 -10.11 -9.89 6.22
CA ALA A 509 -9.42 -8.80 5.58
C ALA A 509 -8.74 -9.21 4.27
N SER A 510 -7.94 -10.28 4.30
CA SER A 510 -7.30 -10.83 3.11
C SER A 510 -8.31 -11.12 1.99
N LYS A 511 -9.41 -11.81 2.30
CA LYS A 511 -10.43 -12.20 1.32
C LYS A 511 -11.11 -10.99 0.67
N GLU A 512 -11.59 -10.05 1.46
CA GLU A 512 -12.33 -8.90 0.95
C GLU A 512 -11.41 -7.92 0.21
N ILE A 513 -10.17 -7.72 0.70
CA ILE A 513 -9.18 -6.87 0.03
C ILE A 513 -8.75 -7.46 -1.30
N ILE A 514 -8.45 -8.77 -1.37
CA ILE A 514 -8.06 -9.41 -2.64
C ILE A 514 -9.21 -9.34 -3.66
N SER A 515 -10.43 -9.63 -3.24
CA SER A 515 -11.60 -9.65 -4.12
C SER A 515 -11.95 -8.26 -4.68
N HIS A 516 -11.55 -7.19 -3.98
CA HIS A 516 -11.83 -5.80 -4.36
C HIS A 516 -10.55 -4.95 -4.40
N SER A 517 -9.44 -5.56 -4.83
CA SER A 517 -8.08 -5.00 -4.78
C SER A 517 -7.98 -3.61 -5.37
N SER A 518 -8.55 -3.41 -6.57
CA SER A 518 -8.43 -2.13 -7.28
C SER A 518 -9.00 -0.96 -6.47
N SER A 519 -10.20 -1.09 -5.89
CA SER A 519 -10.80 0.02 -5.11
C SER A 519 -10.11 0.20 -3.76
N TYR A 520 -9.75 -0.90 -3.10
CA TYR A 520 -9.08 -0.87 -1.80
C TYR A 520 -7.72 -0.17 -1.88
N TRP A 521 -6.84 -0.63 -2.77
CA TRP A 521 -5.49 -0.10 -2.85
C TRP A 521 -5.42 1.29 -3.47
N LEU A 522 -6.31 1.64 -4.41
CA LEU A 522 -6.44 3.04 -4.84
C LEU A 522 -6.81 3.96 -3.68
N ARG A 523 -7.62 3.49 -2.72
CA ARG A 523 -7.95 4.27 -1.52
C ARG A 523 -6.75 4.38 -0.57
N VAL A 524 -6.04 3.29 -0.33
CA VAL A 524 -4.79 3.30 0.46
C VAL A 524 -3.79 4.29 -0.14
N MET A 525 -3.60 4.28 -1.46
CA MET A 525 -2.75 5.23 -2.18
C MET A 525 -3.25 6.67 -2.01
N ASP A 526 -4.55 6.93 -2.12
CA ASP A 526 -5.11 8.27 -1.94
C ASP A 526 -4.90 8.82 -0.52
N ILE A 527 -5.11 7.98 0.50
CA ILE A 527 -4.82 8.33 1.90
C ILE A 527 -3.31 8.60 2.07
N ALA A 528 -2.45 7.76 1.47
CA ALA A 528 -1.00 7.89 1.56
C ALA A 528 -0.48 9.20 0.92
N ARG A 529 -1.08 9.65 -0.19
CA ARG A 529 -0.73 10.91 -0.87
C ARG A 529 -1.15 12.14 -0.09
N ARG A 530 -2.09 12.01 0.85
CA ARG A 530 -2.67 13.12 1.62
C ARG A 530 -2.22 13.15 3.09
N THR A 531 -1.53 12.11 3.55
CA THR A 531 -1.09 11.97 4.95
C THR A 531 0.43 11.99 5.06
N THR A 532 0.97 12.84 5.93
CA THR A 532 2.41 12.90 6.21
C THR A 532 2.87 11.67 7.00
N ILE A 533 4.13 11.24 6.80
CA ILE A 533 4.75 10.15 7.57
C ILE A 533 4.65 10.43 9.07
N ALA A 534 4.93 11.67 9.50
CA ALA A 534 4.82 12.07 10.91
C ALA A 534 3.39 11.93 11.46
N ARG A 535 2.35 12.25 10.68
CA ARG A 535 0.95 12.05 11.09
C ARG A 535 0.60 10.57 11.20
N THR A 536 1.14 9.73 10.31
CA THR A 536 0.97 8.27 10.31
C THR A 536 1.68 7.63 11.50
N LEU A 537 2.92 8.04 11.83
CA LEU A 537 3.68 7.54 12.98
C LEU A 537 2.95 7.76 14.31
N LYS A 538 2.27 8.92 14.46
CA LYS A 538 1.43 9.19 15.64
C LYS A 538 0.29 8.17 15.80
N CYS A 539 -0.16 7.53 14.72
CA CYS A 539 -1.18 6.47 14.75
C CYS A 539 -0.61 5.10 15.12
N CYS A 540 0.70 4.88 15.17
CA CYS A 540 1.25 3.54 15.45
C CYS A 540 0.93 3.00 16.86
N THR A 541 0.34 3.80 17.75
CA THR A 541 -0.18 3.30 19.03
C THR A 541 -1.32 2.29 18.85
N ILE A 542 -2.04 2.31 17.73
CA ILE A 542 -3.18 1.41 17.45
C ILE A 542 -2.77 -0.08 17.36
N MET A 543 -1.53 -0.35 16.99
CA MET A 543 -0.93 -1.70 16.90
C MET A 543 -0.18 -2.10 18.19
N GLY A 544 -0.32 -1.31 19.27
CA GLY A 544 0.38 -1.52 20.54
C GLY A 544 1.88 -1.19 20.50
N ARG A 545 2.33 -0.40 19.51
CA ARG A 545 3.74 0.01 19.38
C ARG A 545 3.92 1.48 19.76
N LYS A 546 5.07 1.79 20.35
CA LYS A 546 5.48 3.18 20.64
C LYS A 546 6.29 3.72 19.46
N GLU A 547 6.22 5.03 19.27
CA GLU A 547 7.10 5.75 18.35
C GLU A 547 8.55 5.59 18.84
N LYS A 548 9.44 5.14 17.94
CA LYS A 548 10.86 4.96 18.21
C LYS A 548 11.63 4.98 16.88
N GLU A 549 12.95 5.11 16.97
CA GLU A 549 13.82 4.95 15.80
C GLU A 549 13.78 3.52 15.26
N GLY A 550 13.94 3.36 13.94
CA GLY A 550 14.00 2.06 13.28
C GLY A 550 12.64 1.35 13.18
N MET A 551 11.56 2.11 13.04
CA MET A 551 10.23 1.54 12.79
C MET A 551 10.19 0.90 11.40
N GLN A 552 9.52 -0.24 11.29
CA GLN A 552 9.34 -0.93 10.02
C GLN A 552 8.36 -0.15 9.13
N ALA A 553 8.59 -0.17 7.81
CA ALA A 553 7.67 0.44 6.85
C ALA A 553 6.26 -0.18 6.93
N ALA A 554 6.14 -1.44 7.33
CA ALA A 554 4.89 -2.11 7.67
C ALA A 554 4.03 -1.29 8.66
N GLN A 555 4.68 -0.59 9.60
CA GLN A 555 3.99 0.21 10.62
C GLN A 555 3.42 1.52 10.08
N ILE A 556 3.83 1.90 8.87
CA ILE A 556 3.27 3.00 8.10
C ILE A 556 2.11 2.52 7.22
N LEU A 557 2.24 1.34 6.58
CA LEU A 557 1.17 0.79 5.76
C LEU A 557 -0.04 0.37 6.60
N TYR A 558 0.18 -0.18 7.80
CA TYR A 558 -0.90 -0.67 8.68
C TYR A 558 -1.95 0.42 8.97
N PRO A 559 -1.61 1.64 9.47
CA PRO A 559 -2.62 2.67 9.67
C PRO A 559 -3.30 3.09 8.36
N LEU A 560 -2.58 3.19 7.25
CA LEU A 560 -3.20 3.56 5.96
C LEU A 560 -4.28 2.55 5.54
N MET A 561 -3.99 1.26 5.69
CA MET A 561 -4.93 0.17 5.43
C MET A 561 -6.13 0.23 6.37
N GLN A 562 -5.92 0.40 7.68
CA GLN A 562 -7.03 0.48 8.65
C GLN A 562 -7.90 1.73 8.42
N CYS A 563 -7.32 2.84 7.96
CA CYS A 563 -8.07 4.02 7.54
C CYS A 563 -8.91 3.71 6.28
N ALA A 564 -8.36 2.97 5.32
CA ALA A 564 -9.09 2.54 4.12
C ALA A 564 -10.26 1.60 4.47
N ASP A 565 -10.06 0.69 5.42
CA ASP A 565 -11.08 -0.25 5.89
C ASP A 565 -12.39 0.44 6.28
N ILE A 566 -12.32 1.61 6.94
CA ILE A 566 -13.52 2.35 7.38
C ILE A 566 -14.45 2.65 6.20
N PHE A 567 -13.87 3.09 5.08
CA PHE A 567 -14.64 3.42 3.88
C PHE A 567 -15.00 2.18 3.07
N ASN A 568 -14.10 1.20 3.02
CA ASN A 568 -14.34 -0.04 2.29
C ASN A 568 -15.40 -0.91 2.97
N LEU A 569 -15.45 -0.94 4.29
CA LEU A 569 -16.52 -1.57 5.06
C LEU A 569 -17.81 -0.73 5.07
N ASN A 570 -17.86 0.40 4.36
CA ASN A 570 -18.98 1.36 4.40
C ASN A 570 -19.42 1.67 5.85
N ALA A 571 -18.46 1.77 6.78
CA ALA A 571 -18.77 1.94 8.19
C ALA A 571 -19.30 3.35 8.46
N ASP A 572 -20.52 3.43 8.99
CA ASP A 572 -21.07 4.67 9.49
C ASP A 572 -20.61 4.94 10.94
N ILE A 573 -20.35 3.87 11.71
CA ILE A 573 -19.89 3.93 13.09
C ILE A 573 -18.62 3.09 13.27
N CYS A 574 -17.50 3.75 13.57
CA CYS A 574 -16.27 3.11 14.02
C CYS A 574 -16.41 2.78 15.51
N GLN A 575 -16.75 1.52 15.84
CA GLN A 575 -16.99 1.08 17.22
C GLN A 575 -15.85 0.22 17.75
N LEU A 576 -14.68 0.85 17.92
CA LEU A 576 -13.43 0.24 18.39
C LEU A 576 -13.06 0.75 19.80
N GLY A 577 -11.99 0.24 20.41
CA GLY A 577 -11.50 0.72 21.71
C GLY A 577 -10.93 2.15 21.61
N ILE A 578 -10.84 2.86 22.74
CA ILE A 578 -10.27 4.22 22.78
C ILE A 578 -8.81 4.29 22.28
N ASP A 579 -8.09 3.18 22.34
CA ASP A 579 -6.73 3.05 21.80
C ASP A 579 -6.67 3.15 20.26
N GLN A 580 -7.79 2.88 19.57
CA GLN A 580 -7.95 3.02 18.12
C GLN A 580 -8.40 4.44 17.70
N ARG A 581 -8.63 5.35 18.65
CA ARG A 581 -9.15 6.70 18.37
C ARG A 581 -8.35 7.49 17.33
N LYS A 582 -7.01 7.40 17.37
CA LYS A 582 -6.15 8.19 16.47
C LYS A 582 -6.34 7.86 15.00
N ILE A 583 -6.62 6.60 14.67
CA ILE A 583 -6.84 6.18 13.28
C ILE A 583 -8.25 6.56 12.82
N ASN A 584 -9.24 6.44 13.70
CA ASN A 584 -10.59 6.91 13.43
C ASN A 584 -10.62 8.43 13.19
N MET A 585 -9.82 9.20 13.92
CA MET A 585 -9.64 10.64 13.66
C MET A 585 -8.94 10.90 12.33
N LEU A 586 -7.94 10.08 11.94
CA LEU A 586 -7.31 10.21 10.62
C LEU A 586 -8.32 9.98 9.48
N ALA A 587 -9.29 9.08 9.64
CA ALA A 587 -10.35 8.88 8.66
C ALA A 587 -11.25 10.13 8.52
N ARG A 588 -11.53 10.82 9.63
CA ARG A 588 -12.25 12.11 9.59
C ARG A 588 -11.42 13.21 8.93
N ASP A 589 -10.11 13.28 9.22
CA ASP A 589 -9.17 14.20 8.56
C ASP A 589 -9.15 13.95 7.04
N TYR A 590 -9.14 12.67 6.63
CA TYR A 590 -9.19 12.27 5.22
C TYR A 590 -10.52 12.69 4.57
N CYS A 591 -11.66 12.58 5.27
CA CYS A 591 -12.93 13.07 4.74
C CYS A 591 -12.87 14.57 4.40
N ASP A 592 -12.24 15.39 5.25
CA ASP A 592 -12.08 16.82 4.99
C ASP A 592 -11.20 17.09 3.76
N GLN A 593 -10.07 16.39 3.66
CA GLN A 593 -9.12 16.55 2.57
C GLN A 593 -9.68 16.05 1.22
N ALA A 594 -10.40 14.93 1.23
CA ALA A 594 -11.04 14.33 0.06
C ALA A 594 -12.46 14.87 -0.20
N LYS A 595 -12.94 15.83 0.61
CA LYS A 595 -14.28 16.42 0.53
C LYS A 595 -15.43 15.38 0.56
N ILE A 596 -15.25 14.34 1.35
CA ILE A 596 -16.28 13.33 1.61
C ILE A 596 -17.23 13.93 2.65
N ARG A 597 -18.51 14.06 2.27
CA ARG A 597 -19.52 14.76 3.09
C ARG A 597 -19.85 14.00 4.37
N PHE A 598 -20.02 12.69 4.29
CA PHE A 598 -20.41 11.86 5.43
C PHE A 598 -19.16 11.33 6.11
N LYS A 599 -18.93 11.80 7.34
CA LYS A 599 -17.85 11.34 8.20
C LYS A 599 -18.32 10.17 9.05
N PRO A 600 -17.46 9.18 9.31
CA PRO A 600 -17.79 8.11 10.24
C PRO A 600 -17.93 8.67 11.66
N VAL A 601 -18.98 8.25 12.36
CA VAL A 601 -19.13 8.48 13.80
C VAL A 601 -18.12 7.60 14.52
N ILE A 602 -17.37 8.16 15.45
CA ILE A 602 -16.43 7.39 16.28
C ILE A 602 -17.12 7.13 17.62
N LEU A 603 -17.37 5.86 17.94
CA LEU A 603 -18.02 5.44 19.18
C LEU A 603 -17.06 4.54 19.96
N SER A 604 -16.09 5.16 20.62
CA SER A 604 -14.98 4.47 21.26
C SER A 604 -15.41 3.86 22.59
N HIS A 605 -15.20 2.57 22.81
CA HIS A 605 -15.55 1.90 24.07
C HIS A 605 -14.40 1.91 25.10
N HIS A 606 -14.78 1.68 26.36
CA HIS A 606 -13.88 1.61 27.51
C HIS A 606 -12.87 0.46 27.40
N MET A 607 -11.65 0.68 27.89
CA MET A 607 -10.60 -0.33 27.92
C MET A 607 -10.66 -1.12 29.23
N LEU A 608 -11.17 -2.34 29.18
CA LEU A 608 -11.26 -3.20 30.36
C LEU A 608 -9.89 -3.43 31.01
N MET A 609 -9.83 -3.25 32.33
CA MET A 609 -8.60 -3.28 33.13
C MET A 609 -7.98 -4.68 33.22
N GLY A 610 -6.66 -4.74 33.41
CA GLY A 610 -5.97 -5.97 33.79
C GLY A 610 -6.21 -6.31 35.25
N LEU A 611 -6.20 -7.60 35.61
CA LEU A 611 -6.52 -8.03 36.97
C LEU A 611 -5.50 -7.61 38.03
N LYS A 612 -4.27 -7.22 37.65
CA LYS A 612 -3.22 -6.82 38.61
C LYS A 612 -3.22 -5.30 38.81
N GLU A 613 -2.70 -4.88 39.96
CA GLU A 613 -2.53 -3.46 40.29
C GLU A 613 -1.73 -2.70 39.22
N GLY A 614 -2.19 -1.50 38.85
CA GLY A 614 -1.52 -0.64 37.88
C GLY A 614 -1.64 -1.08 36.41
N GLN A 615 -2.41 -2.14 36.11
CA GLN A 615 -2.63 -2.58 34.73
C GLN A 615 -3.89 -1.94 34.13
N GLU A 616 -3.73 -0.79 33.48
CA GLU A 616 -4.81 -0.06 32.81
C GLU A 616 -5.52 -0.85 31.70
N LYS A 617 -4.87 -1.88 31.14
CA LYS A 617 -5.41 -2.73 30.07
C LYS A 617 -4.93 -4.17 30.23
N MET A 618 -5.84 -5.12 30.00
CA MET A 618 -5.49 -6.54 29.97
C MET A 618 -4.45 -6.87 28.88
N SER A 619 -3.52 -7.78 29.17
CA SER A 619 -2.46 -8.16 28.23
C SER A 619 -2.41 -9.67 27.98
N LYS A 620 -2.34 -10.06 26.70
CA LYS A 620 -2.13 -11.47 26.31
C LYS A 620 -0.77 -12.03 26.75
N SER A 621 0.21 -11.18 27.06
CA SER A 621 1.54 -11.62 27.50
C SER A 621 1.62 -12.01 28.96
N ASP A 622 0.63 -11.63 29.77
CA ASP A 622 0.54 -11.98 31.17
C ASP A 622 -0.76 -12.76 31.36
N PRO A 623 -0.73 -14.11 31.24
CA PRO A 623 -1.94 -14.94 31.29
C PRO A 623 -2.75 -14.79 32.58
N GLU A 624 -2.12 -14.30 33.65
CA GLU A 624 -2.75 -14.07 34.95
C GLU A 624 -3.36 -12.67 35.06
N SER A 625 -3.07 -11.76 34.12
CA SER A 625 -3.70 -10.44 34.03
C SER A 625 -5.05 -10.44 33.32
N ALA A 626 -5.40 -11.52 32.62
CA ALA A 626 -6.58 -11.59 31.77
C ALA A 626 -7.35 -12.91 31.98
N ILE A 627 -8.68 -12.80 31.95
CA ILE A 627 -9.56 -13.97 31.83
C ILE A 627 -9.72 -14.28 30.34
N PHE A 628 -9.46 -15.52 29.95
CA PHE A 628 -9.69 -16.00 28.59
C PHE A 628 -11.07 -16.66 28.47
N MET A 629 -11.61 -16.62 27.26
CA MET A 629 -12.99 -17.04 26.96
C MET A 629 -13.27 -18.52 27.26
N GLU A 630 -12.22 -19.34 27.29
CA GLU A 630 -12.26 -20.77 27.51
C GLU A 630 -11.52 -21.21 28.79
N ASP A 631 -11.19 -20.27 29.69
CA ASP A 631 -10.65 -20.60 31.01
C ASP A 631 -11.66 -21.46 31.80
N SER A 632 -11.13 -22.44 32.52
CA SER A 632 -11.94 -23.31 33.40
C SER A 632 -12.59 -22.50 34.52
N ALA A 633 -13.62 -23.05 35.16
CA ALA A 633 -14.25 -22.38 36.30
C ALA A 633 -13.24 -22.10 37.42
N ASP A 634 -12.34 -23.06 37.67
CA ASP A 634 -11.27 -22.95 38.66
C ASP A 634 -10.26 -21.87 38.28
N ASP A 635 -9.85 -21.78 37.01
CA ASP A 635 -8.95 -20.72 36.55
C ASP A 635 -9.55 -19.32 36.72
N VAL A 636 -10.84 -19.16 36.38
CA VAL A 636 -11.55 -17.89 36.56
C VAL A 636 -11.59 -17.50 38.03
N SER A 637 -12.02 -18.41 38.91
CA SER A 637 -12.08 -18.16 40.36
C SER A 637 -10.71 -17.81 40.92
N ARG A 638 -9.68 -18.59 40.58
CA ARG A 638 -8.29 -18.38 41.01
C ARG A 638 -7.72 -17.03 40.56
N LYS A 639 -8.03 -16.59 39.34
CA LYS A 639 -7.58 -15.30 38.81
C LYS A 639 -8.28 -14.13 39.50
N ILE A 640 -9.59 -14.22 39.71
CA ILE A 640 -10.40 -13.19 40.38
C ILE A 640 -10.02 -13.06 41.86
N GLU A 641 -9.79 -14.17 42.55
CA GLU A 641 -9.33 -14.18 43.94
C GLU A 641 -8.04 -13.37 44.11
N LYS A 642 -7.09 -13.54 43.18
CA LYS A 642 -5.79 -12.84 43.17
C LYS A 642 -5.84 -11.43 42.61
N ALA A 643 -6.96 -11.00 42.04
CA ALA A 643 -7.06 -9.69 41.40
C ALA A 643 -6.96 -8.54 42.41
N PHE A 644 -6.52 -7.38 41.95
CA PHE A 644 -6.48 -6.16 42.76
C PHE A 644 -7.92 -5.69 43.07
N CYS A 645 -8.24 -5.51 44.34
CA CYS A 645 -9.55 -5.00 44.80
C CYS A 645 -9.40 -4.44 46.23
N PRO A 646 -8.78 -3.26 46.38
CA PRO A 646 -8.65 -2.59 47.67
C PRO A 646 -10.02 -2.17 48.23
N GLU A 647 -10.25 -2.41 49.53
CA GLU A 647 -11.51 -2.14 50.20
C GLU A 647 -11.90 -0.66 50.18
N GLY A 648 -13.13 -0.37 49.74
CA GLY A 648 -13.67 0.99 49.67
C GLY A 648 -12.99 1.92 48.67
N PHE A 649 -12.13 1.40 47.79
CA PHE A 649 -11.43 2.17 46.77
C PHE A 649 -11.86 1.75 45.36
N VAL A 650 -12.41 2.71 44.60
CA VAL A 650 -13.04 2.47 43.30
C VAL A 650 -12.07 2.69 42.14
N ASP A 651 -11.20 3.69 42.26
CA ASP A 651 -10.28 4.06 41.18
C ASP A 651 -9.32 2.89 40.87
N ALA A 652 -9.13 2.62 39.58
CA ALA A 652 -8.26 1.54 39.10
C ALA A 652 -8.56 0.15 39.72
N ASN A 653 -9.83 -0.14 40.06
CA ASN A 653 -10.26 -1.40 40.62
C ASN A 653 -10.83 -2.34 39.51
N PRO A 654 -10.07 -3.35 39.05
CA PRO A 654 -10.51 -4.21 37.96
C PRO A 654 -11.75 -5.05 38.30
N ILE A 655 -12.01 -5.34 39.57
CA ILE A 655 -13.21 -6.09 39.95
C ILE A 655 -14.46 -5.25 39.72
N LEU A 656 -14.44 -3.98 40.15
CA LEU A 656 -15.57 -3.07 39.92
C LEU A 656 -15.73 -2.73 38.45
N ASP A 657 -14.62 -2.57 37.72
CA ASP A 657 -14.61 -2.38 36.27
C ASP A 657 -15.35 -3.51 35.54
N TYR A 658 -15.09 -4.77 35.90
CA TYR A 658 -15.75 -5.93 35.30
C TYR A 658 -17.23 -6.00 35.71
N MET A 659 -17.54 -5.63 36.94
CA MET A 659 -18.94 -5.54 37.39
C MET A 659 -19.70 -4.49 36.55
N MET A 660 -19.14 -3.29 36.39
CA MET A 660 -19.74 -2.17 35.66
C MET A 660 -19.93 -2.46 34.18
N HIS A 661 -18.90 -2.99 33.51
CA HIS A 661 -18.89 -3.09 32.04
C HIS A 661 -19.35 -4.45 31.51
N ILE A 662 -19.32 -5.51 32.32
CA ILE A 662 -19.76 -6.85 31.91
C ILE A 662 -21.01 -7.27 32.67
N ILE A 663 -20.94 -7.34 34.01
CA ILE A 663 -22.00 -8.00 34.79
C ILE A 663 -23.29 -7.20 34.77
N PHE A 664 -23.26 -5.92 35.18
CA PHE A 664 -24.48 -5.09 35.19
C PHE A 664 -25.16 -5.00 33.82
N PRO A 665 -24.42 -4.80 32.70
CA PRO A 665 -25.02 -4.83 31.37
C PRO A 665 -25.65 -6.18 30.99
N CYS A 666 -25.05 -7.31 31.38
CA CYS A 666 -25.61 -8.64 31.10
C CYS A 666 -26.87 -8.95 31.93
N PHE A 667 -26.97 -8.39 33.14
CA PHE A 667 -28.04 -8.70 34.11
C PHE A 667 -28.97 -7.51 34.40
N ALA A 668 -29.01 -6.50 33.52
CA ALA A 668 -29.74 -5.25 33.73
C ALA A 668 -31.24 -5.44 34.04
N SER A 669 -31.87 -6.51 33.55
CA SER A 669 -33.29 -6.82 33.81
C SER A 669 -33.56 -7.47 35.17
N GLN A 670 -32.56 -8.08 35.79
CA GLN A 670 -32.69 -8.86 37.03
C GLN A 670 -32.01 -8.18 38.23
N GLY A 671 -31.07 -7.27 37.96
CA GLY A 671 -30.14 -6.76 38.96
C GLY A 671 -29.06 -7.78 39.31
N VAL A 672 -28.14 -7.35 40.17
CA VAL A 672 -26.98 -8.11 40.62
C VAL A 672 -27.13 -8.42 42.10
N THR A 673 -27.03 -9.68 42.48
CA THR A 673 -27.12 -10.16 43.87
C THR A 673 -25.75 -10.60 44.36
N VAL A 674 -25.29 -9.98 45.45
CA VAL A 674 -24.07 -10.34 46.16
C VAL A 674 -24.45 -11.11 47.43
N LYS A 675 -23.77 -12.23 47.68
CA LYS A 675 -23.90 -12.99 48.94
C LYS A 675 -22.86 -12.46 49.92
N LEU A 676 -23.30 -12.04 51.10
CA LEU A 676 -22.45 -11.51 52.16
C LEU A 676 -21.82 -12.64 52.99
N MET A 677 -20.78 -12.33 53.75
CA MET A 677 -20.04 -13.27 54.60
C MET A 677 -20.91 -13.86 55.72
N ASP A 678 -21.93 -13.13 56.18
CA ASP A 678 -22.92 -13.61 57.15
C ASP A 678 -23.97 -14.57 56.52
N GLY A 679 -23.89 -14.80 55.21
CA GLY A 679 -24.78 -15.66 54.44
C GLY A 679 -26.03 -14.96 53.89
N SER A 680 -26.28 -13.70 54.26
CA SER A 680 -27.37 -12.90 53.72
C SER A 680 -27.08 -12.49 52.26
N LYS A 681 -28.10 -11.98 51.56
CA LYS A 681 -28.00 -11.57 50.14
C LYS A 681 -28.46 -10.13 50.00
N LYS A 682 -27.66 -9.32 49.29
CA LYS A 682 -28.00 -7.94 48.92
C LYS A 682 -28.10 -7.84 47.40
N SER A 683 -29.17 -7.22 46.90
CA SER A 683 -29.40 -7.07 45.47
C SER A 683 -29.33 -5.60 45.07
N PHE A 684 -28.75 -5.35 43.91
CA PHE A 684 -28.46 -4.03 43.37
C PHE A 684 -29.08 -3.93 41.97
N VAL A 685 -29.90 -2.90 41.74
CA VAL A 685 -30.52 -2.67 40.43
C VAL A 685 -29.54 -1.96 39.50
N THR A 686 -28.75 -1.03 40.04
CA THR A 686 -27.76 -0.26 39.30
C THR A 686 -26.35 -0.49 39.82
N TYR A 687 -25.34 -0.32 38.95
CA TYR A 687 -23.93 -0.39 39.36
C TYR A 687 -23.62 0.65 40.44
N LYS A 688 -24.26 1.83 40.37
CA LYS A 688 -24.04 2.90 41.34
C LYS A 688 -24.42 2.49 42.77
N GLU A 689 -25.51 1.74 42.94
CA GLU A 689 -25.88 1.21 44.26
C GLU A 689 -24.83 0.23 44.82
N LEU A 690 -24.22 -0.60 43.96
CA LEU A 690 -23.15 -1.52 44.37
C LEU A 690 -21.86 -0.76 44.70
N GLU A 691 -21.49 0.22 43.87
CA GLU A 691 -20.34 1.09 44.11
C GLU A 691 -20.48 1.85 45.43
N ASP A 692 -21.63 2.47 45.68
CA ASP A 692 -21.88 3.23 46.91
C ASP A 692 -21.81 2.33 48.15
N ALA A 693 -22.36 1.10 48.07
CA ALA A 693 -22.25 0.11 49.14
C ALA A 693 -20.81 -0.37 49.36
N PHE A 694 -20.00 -0.50 48.30
CA PHE A 694 -18.59 -0.85 48.40
C PHE A 694 -17.76 0.28 49.03
N VAL A 695 -17.98 1.53 48.61
CA VAL A 695 -17.33 2.73 49.19
C VAL A 695 -17.70 2.90 50.66
N ALA A 696 -18.97 2.68 51.00
CA ALA A 696 -19.46 2.70 52.38
C ALA A 696 -18.96 1.52 53.23
N ARG A 697 -18.21 0.57 52.64
CA ARG A 697 -17.71 -0.67 53.29
C ARG A 697 -18.82 -1.57 53.82
N GLU A 698 -20.01 -1.47 53.22
CA GLU A 698 -21.12 -2.42 53.42
C GLU A 698 -20.93 -3.69 52.59
N LEU A 699 -20.06 -3.64 51.58
CA LEU A 699 -19.56 -4.77 50.81
C LEU A 699 -18.04 -4.82 50.92
N SER A 700 -17.51 -6.01 51.16
CA SER A 700 -16.08 -6.28 51.10
C SER A 700 -15.63 -6.68 49.68
N GLY A 701 -14.36 -6.48 49.37
CA GLY A 701 -13.73 -6.88 48.13
C GLY A 701 -13.79 -8.39 47.90
N VAL A 702 -13.77 -9.18 48.98
CA VAL A 702 -13.95 -10.64 48.92
C VAL A 702 -15.37 -11.00 48.44
N GLU A 703 -16.40 -10.33 48.95
CA GLU A 703 -17.78 -10.57 48.56
C GLU A 703 -18.04 -10.17 47.09
N VAL A 704 -17.49 -9.03 46.66
CA VAL A 704 -17.62 -8.57 45.26
C VAL A 704 -16.85 -9.50 44.32
N LYS A 705 -15.65 -9.96 44.70
CA LYS A 705 -14.88 -10.97 43.93
C LYS A 705 -15.66 -12.27 43.80
N ALA A 706 -16.24 -12.78 44.89
CA ALA A 706 -17.03 -14.00 44.87
C ALA A 706 -18.27 -13.84 43.98
N ALA A 707 -18.95 -12.68 44.03
CA ALA A 707 -20.05 -12.38 43.13
C ALA A 707 -19.61 -12.34 41.66
N LEU A 708 -18.50 -11.67 41.34
CA LEU A 708 -17.97 -11.62 39.98
C LEU A 708 -17.63 -13.02 39.45
N ALA A 709 -16.89 -13.82 40.23
CA ALA A 709 -16.54 -15.19 39.86
C ALA A 709 -17.80 -16.04 39.63
N LYS A 710 -18.79 -15.90 40.52
CA LYS A 710 -20.09 -16.54 40.37
C LYS A 710 -20.79 -16.14 39.08
N TYR A 711 -20.91 -14.86 38.76
CA TYR A 711 -21.61 -14.44 37.54
C TYR A 711 -20.89 -14.85 36.25
N LEU A 712 -19.56 -14.98 36.29
CA LEU A 712 -18.77 -15.46 35.16
C LEU A 712 -18.84 -16.99 35.00
N ASN A 713 -18.96 -17.74 36.10
CA ASN A 713 -18.90 -19.21 36.12
C ASN A 713 -20.24 -19.93 36.29
N GLU A 714 -21.10 -19.49 37.20
CA GLU A 714 -22.22 -20.27 37.72
C GLU A 714 -23.56 -20.06 37.00
N TYR A 715 -24.35 -21.12 37.11
CA TYR A 715 -25.69 -21.31 36.55
C TYR A 715 -26.77 -20.61 37.40
N PHE A 716 -27.53 -19.70 36.79
CA PHE A 716 -28.82 -19.24 37.33
C PHE A 716 -29.96 -19.94 36.59
N GLN A 717 -30.76 -20.73 37.33
CA GLN A 717 -31.73 -21.72 36.84
C GLN A 717 -32.86 -21.21 35.93
N THR A 718 -33.07 -19.90 35.82
CA THR A 718 -34.34 -19.38 35.28
C THR A 718 -34.20 -18.69 33.92
N ILE A 719 -33.00 -18.30 33.49
CA ILE A 719 -32.74 -17.61 32.21
C ILE A 719 -31.39 -18.09 31.66
N ILE A 720 -31.33 -18.42 30.37
CA ILE A 720 -30.12 -18.84 29.65
C ILE A 720 -29.12 -17.67 29.58
N LEU A 721 -28.44 -17.37 30.68
CA LEU A 721 -27.40 -16.33 30.78
C LEU A 721 -26.20 -16.92 31.51
N LEU A 722 -25.54 -17.89 30.85
CA LEU A 722 -24.21 -18.34 31.23
C LEU A 722 -23.21 -17.54 30.41
N ILE A 723 -22.29 -16.79 31.03
CA ILE A 723 -21.37 -15.91 30.28
C ILE A 723 -20.29 -16.74 29.54
N LEU A 724 -19.59 -17.65 30.24
CA LEU A 724 -18.50 -18.44 29.64
C LEU A 724 -18.88 -19.91 29.37
N GLU A 725 -19.86 -20.46 30.07
CA GLU A 725 -20.24 -21.88 29.93
C GLU A 725 -20.68 -22.29 28.50
N PRO A 726 -21.41 -21.46 27.72
CA PRO A 726 -21.76 -21.81 26.34
C PRO A 726 -20.51 -22.00 25.48
N VAL A 727 -19.50 -21.16 25.69
CA VAL A 727 -18.18 -21.26 25.03
C VAL A 727 -17.47 -22.53 25.49
N ARG A 728 -17.39 -22.80 26.80
CA ARG A 728 -16.77 -24.03 27.33
C ARG A 728 -17.41 -25.29 26.75
N LYS A 729 -18.74 -25.33 26.71
CA LYS A 729 -19.51 -26.44 26.14
C LYS A 729 -19.21 -26.61 24.65
N HIS A 730 -19.22 -25.52 23.87
CA HIS A 730 -18.88 -25.55 22.44
C HIS A 730 -17.49 -26.16 22.19
N PHE A 731 -16.49 -25.75 22.97
CA PHE A 731 -15.11 -26.20 22.83
C PHE A 731 -14.77 -27.52 23.55
N SER A 732 -15.76 -28.19 24.16
CA SER A 732 -15.54 -29.44 24.89
C SER A 732 -15.52 -30.69 24.00
N THR A 733 -16.06 -30.62 22.78
CA THR A 733 -16.23 -31.75 21.85
C THR A 733 -16.07 -31.32 20.39
N GLY A 734 -15.89 -32.29 19.48
CA GLY A 734 -15.88 -32.08 18.02
C GLY A 734 -14.75 -31.18 17.50
N ASP A 735 -14.96 -30.61 16.31
CA ASP A 735 -13.98 -29.80 15.57
C ASP A 735 -13.52 -28.56 16.35
N ALA A 736 -14.41 -27.95 17.14
CA ALA A 736 -14.08 -26.80 17.97
C ALA A 736 -13.00 -27.14 19.00
N LYS A 737 -13.07 -28.33 19.63
CA LYS A 737 -12.03 -28.79 20.57
C LYS A 737 -10.67 -28.95 19.90
N GLU A 738 -10.64 -29.49 18.68
CA GLU A 738 -9.39 -29.63 17.91
C GLU A 738 -8.81 -28.26 17.54
N LEU A 739 -9.67 -27.33 17.13
CA LEU A 739 -9.30 -25.96 16.82
C LEU A 739 -8.66 -25.25 18.03
N LEU A 740 -9.29 -25.34 19.22
CA LEU A 740 -8.72 -24.81 20.46
C LEU A 740 -7.38 -25.46 20.80
N THR A 741 -7.27 -26.78 20.61
CA THR A 741 -6.02 -27.52 20.86
C THR A 741 -4.89 -26.99 19.97
N LYS A 742 -5.17 -26.77 18.68
CA LYS A 742 -4.23 -26.15 17.74
C LYS A 742 -3.83 -24.74 18.18
N VAL A 743 -4.79 -23.88 18.52
CA VAL A 743 -4.50 -22.50 18.97
C VAL A 743 -3.63 -22.49 20.24
N ARG A 744 -3.88 -23.39 21.20
CA ARG A 744 -3.06 -23.53 22.42
C ARG A 744 -1.63 -24.01 22.13
N SER A 745 -1.40 -24.72 21.02
CA SER A 745 -0.06 -25.16 20.61
C SER A 745 0.79 -24.04 20.02
N PHE A 746 0.17 -22.92 19.59
CA PHE A 746 0.89 -21.84 18.94
C PHE A 746 1.65 -20.96 19.93
N ARG A 747 2.90 -20.64 19.59
CA ARG A 747 3.69 -19.65 20.32
C ARG A 747 3.21 -18.25 19.96
N ILE A 748 2.81 -17.48 20.97
CA ILE A 748 2.46 -16.06 20.80
C ILE A 748 3.74 -15.26 20.54
N THR A 749 3.78 -14.54 19.42
CA THR A 749 4.86 -13.62 19.05
C THR A 749 4.35 -12.17 19.06
N ARG A 750 5.28 -11.21 19.07
CA ARG A 750 4.99 -9.78 19.12
C ARG A 750 5.51 -9.03 17.92
#